data_AF-Q630Y0-F1
#
_entry.id   AF-Q630Y0-F1
#
_cell.length_a   1.000
_cell.length_b   1.000
_cell.length_c   1.000
_cell.angle_alpha   90.00
_cell.angle_beta   90.00
_cell.angle_gamma   90.00
#
_symmetry.space_group_name_H-M   'P 1'
#
loop_
_entity.id
_entity.type
_entity.pdbx_description
1 polymer ?
#
loop_
_entity_poly.entity_id
_entity_poly.type
_entity_poly.pdbx_seq_one_letter_code
_entity_poly.pdbx_strand_id
1 'polypeptide(L)'
;MEGTFILKPCIPSYLTDEEVEAILNVLPRSRNKDYLKAAEFILKRNSYTLPPFGVIKYSRSIDWEDNRSRSYLRLIHGHTFLGCLTDGYRETRNTRYIVKGMELIEDWLKNYSFEKKKNTMAFHDETTALRMQYWLRFYIFAKRALTQDKCEMLEKAMYDTAILLADEEFHATNTNHGMFQDIALLLFAVYFEGEIKACKTYKKLAETRLTRYFECIFTEDGVHKEHSPSYHMLVTSYVKKLAAFLIEVDKEMSRNFVGIYKKAEQYATHIIRPDGYFPPICDTESKLVGIGTYRKLYDSQEYLYAISKGEKGKAPKETNKVFPKAGYAIFRDDWAKKEKGTYVLFTAAYNADYHKHSDDLNLYIYSDGEIITEAGPNGYNYQDPFTKYAYSSFAHNTLVVDGKGLPRTDQKYEQVYLSDYEIAGDKAEATGINLRYEGVKHQRKVKYSKQNQIIVVQDSIASDRSHEYKLLWHVAPDIIVHVRDRFVELFRNSKKVMEIEIQTDAPVRINALKGQMKPQIGGWVFPKMEEKQETTTIEVDFNGSNIACKTEFRLDSFKLGKEGVLPYKFEEVFDSTCSLRYSFEKATDPKYSDKLFVIFSAMSPKYNFVFNYMKSLKEAPVNKLFILDDFGDQGSYYLGNQRNHTIETGVASLIQYIMAKYRIAHKDVTTIGSSKGGYAALYFALKYYLGNVIAGGPQSKIGSFLIEQADHLNVANYIAGGSEEGDCHYLNQLIFQLLNQPNEVSPNINMMVGKRDHHYSNHVMPLYSILLEKGYKVDLEVKDGLTHNDLKIHFPFYLQEKVNEVLGEQVYLKSHIQEPVIKSVDIKQIRENELAVTCEAIGVNIQYAYYIYRNREIVDKIMYKSSSRMNYKMKIPGKYMVKVFVRDYYKQVISSNTKSIDCRLN
;
A
#
# COMPACT_ATOMS: atom_id res chain seq x y z
N MET A 1 49.06 -31.46 -14.20
CA MET A 1 48.00 -31.94 -15.11
C MET A 1 47.66 -33.37 -14.68
N GLU A 2 46.76 -33.52 -13.73
CA GLU A 2 46.13 -34.83 -13.43
C GLU A 2 44.64 -34.61 -13.67
N GLY A 3 44.15 -35.05 -14.83
CA GLY A 3 42.74 -35.02 -15.13
C GLY A 3 42.04 -35.98 -14.18
N THR A 4 41.14 -35.47 -13.34
CA THR A 4 40.20 -36.27 -12.56
C THR A 4 39.38 -37.12 -13.53
N PHE A 5 39.75 -38.39 -13.70
CA PHE A 5 38.96 -39.34 -14.50
C PHE A 5 37.71 -39.73 -13.71
N ILE A 6 36.65 -38.93 -13.87
CA ILE A 6 35.31 -39.22 -13.36
C ILE A 6 34.85 -40.59 -13.89
N LEU A 7 34.25 -41.42 -13.03
CA LEU A 7 33.75 -42.75 -13.42
C LEU A 7 32.67 -42.64 -14.51
N LYS A 8 32.80 -43.43 -15.59
CA LYS A 8 31.80 -43.49 -16.67
C LYS A 8 30.56 -44.32 -16.26
N PRO A 9 29.34 -43.91 -16.65
CA PRO A 9 28.12 -44.68 -16.42
C PRO A 9 28.13 -46.02 -17.17
N CYS A 10 27.25 -46.94 -16.77
CA CYS A 10 26.95 -48.14 -17.53
C CYS A 10 25.91 -47.85 -18.61
N ILE A 11 26.27 -48.15 -19.85
CA ILE A 11 25.50 -47.82 -21.05
C ILE A 11 25.04 -49.14 -21.68
N PRO A 12 23.71 -49.40 -21.75
CA PRO A 12 23.18 -50.56 -22.47
C PRO A 12 23.56 -50.51 -23.94
N SER A 13 23.73 -51.67 -24.60
CA SER A 13 24.22 -51.74 -25.98
C SER A 13 23.30 -51.12 -27.03
N TYR A 14 22.05 -50.82 -26.65
CA TYR A 14 21.02 -50.22 -27.49
C TYR A 14 20.80 -48.73 -27.20
N LEU A 15 21.60 -48.11 -26.32
CA LEU A 15 21.57 -46.68 -26.03
C LEU A 15 22.92 -46.03 -26.37
N THR A 16 22.90 -44.76 -26.76
CA THR A 16 24.11 -43.96 -26.96
C THR A 16 24.61 -43.32 -25.66
N ASP A 17 25.84 -42.81 -25.68
CA ASP A 17 26.41 -42.02 -24.59
C ASP A 17 25.53 -40.78 -24.30
N GLU A 18 25.03 -40.12 -25.35
CA GLU A 18 24.16 -38.95 -25.26
C GLU A 18 22.80 -39.26 -24.62
N GLU A 19 22.17 -40.37 -24.97
CA GLU A 19 20.88 -40.79 -24.39
C GLU A 19 21.00 -41.11 -22.90
N VAL A 20 22.07 -41.80 -22.49
CA VAL A 20 22.31 -42.10 -21.06
C VAL A 20 22.65 -40.83 -20.28
N GLU A 21 23.45 -39.92 -20.84
CA GLU A 21 23.71 -38.62 -20.22
C GLU A 21 22.42 -37.77 -20.11
N ALA A 22 21.52 -37.84 -21.10
CA ALA A 22 20.22 -37.20 -21.04
C ALA A 22 19.35 -37.72 -19.88
N ILE A 23 19.31 -39.05 -19.68
CA ILE A 23 18.66 -39.68 -18.51
C ILE A 23 19.28 -39.15 -17.21
N LEU A 24 20.61 -39.17 -17.12
CA LEU A 24 21.36 -38.76 -15.92
C LEU A 24 21.20 -37.27 -15.56
N ASN A 25 20.86 -36.43 -16.54
CA ASN A 25 20.59 -35.00 -16.34
C ASN A 25 19.20 -34.73 -15.73
N VAL A 26 18.24 -35.64 -15.90
CA VAL A 26 16.92 -35.57 -15.24
C VAL A 26 17.00 -36.19 -13.83
N LEU A 27 17.74 -37.28 -13.68
CA LEU A 27 17.84 -38.02 -12.41
C LEU A 27 18.47 -37.18 -11.28
N PRO A 28 17.96 -37.29 -10.04
CA PRO A 28 18.36 -36.44 -8.94
C PRO A 28 19.78 -36.79 -8.46
N ARG A 29 20.58 -35.75 -8.21
CA ARG A 29 21.92 -35.86 -7.60
C ARG A 29 21.83 -35.80 -6.08
N SER A 30 22.97 -35.77 -5.41
CA SER A 30 23.03 -35.46 -3.98
C SER A 30 22.32 -34.15 -3.65
N ARG A 31 21.50 -34.17 -2.58
CA ARG A 31 20.90 -32.97 -1.98
C ARG A 31 21.90 -32.18 -1.12
N ASN A 32 23.05 -32.77 -0.81
CA ASN A 32 24.08 -32.18 0.02
C ASN A 32 25.12 -31.46 -0.85
N LYS A 33 25.42 -30.19 -0.52
CA LYS A 33 26.50 -29.43 -1.18
C LYS A 33 27.85 -30.11 -1.03
N ASP A 34 28.14 -30.61 0.17
CA ASP A 34 29.31 -31.44 0.48
C ASP A 34 28.89 -32.92 0.53
N TYR A 35 28.68 -33.49 -0.65
CA TYR A 35 28.21 -34.86 -0.79
C TYR A 35 29.26 -35.88 -0.37
N LEU A 36 30.55 -35.58 -0.50
CA LEU A 36 31.63 -36.46 -0.02
C LEU A 36 31.58 -36.61 1.50
N LYS A 37 31.46 -35.50 2.24
CA LYS A 37 31.31 -35.55 3.70
C LYS A 37 30.03 -36.27 4.13
N ALA A 38 28.92 -36.02 3.43
CA ALA A 38 27.66 -36.71 3.70
C ALA A 38 27.78 -38.23 3.47
N ALA A 39 28.44 -38.64 2.38
CA ALA A 39 28.69 -40.05 2.07
C ALA A 39 29.61 -40.71 3.12
N GLU A 40 30.66 -40.01 3.55
CA GLU A 40 31.57 -40.45 4.60
C GLU A 40 30.88 -40.60 5.96
N PHE A 41 29.90 -39.75 6.29
CA PHE A 41 29.07 -39.91 7.49
C PHE A 41 28.26 -41.21 7.43
N ILE A 42 27.72 -41.55 6.27
CA ILE A 42 26.95 -42.79 6.09
C ILE A 42 27.88 -44.00 6.23
N LEU A 43 29.08 -43.94 5.64
CA LEU A 43 30.05 -45.04 5.71
C LEU A 43 30.62 -45.27 7.11
N LYS A 44 31.04 -44.21 7.81
CA LYS A 44 31.90 -44.31 9.00
C LYS A 44 31.18 -44.03 10.32
N ARG A 45 30.03 -43.36 10.29
CA ARG A 45 29.38 -42.82 11.50
C ARG A 45 27.93 -43.26 11.66
N ASN A 46 27.44 -44.16 10.80
CA ASN A 46 26.03 -44.54 10.73
C ASN A 46 25.12 -43.30 10.82
N SER A 47 25.41 -42.29 9.99
CA SER A 47 24.68 -41.03 9.99
C SER A 47 24.44 -40.54 8.57
N TYR A 48 23.27 -39.99 8.28
CA TYR A 48 23.00 -39.38 6.97
C TYR A 48 22.61 -37.92 7.12
N THR A 49 23.01 -37.10 6.16
CA THR A 49 22.64 -35.67 6.11
C THR A 49 21.45 -35.50 5.16
N LEU A 50 20.36 -34.93 5.68
CA LEU A 50 19.08 -34.82 4.99
C LEU A 50 18.54 -33.38 5.04
N PRO A 51 18.96 -32.46 4.15
CA PRO A 51 18.46 -31.09 4.16
C PRO A 51 16.95 -31.00 3.91
N PRO A 52 16.20 -30.19 4.70
CA PRO A 52 16.67 -29.24 5.72
C PRO A 52 16.85 -29.80 7.15
N PHE A 53 16.59 -31.09 7.38
CA PHE A 53 16.56 -31.74 8.71
C PHE A 53 17.93 -31.99 9.36
N GLY A 54 19.04 -31.59 8.74
CA GLY A 54 20.38 -31.73 9.30
C GLY A 54 20.93 -33.16 9.26
N VAL A 55 21.73 -33.54 10.25
CA VAL A 55 22.41 -34.85 10.32
C VAL A 55 21.66 -35.78 11.27
N ILE A 56 21.26 -36.94 10.78
CA ILE A 56 20.52 -37.95 11.53
C ILE A 56 21.42 -39.15 11.78
N LYS A 57 21.44 -39.63 13.03
CA LYS A 57 22.19 -40.82 13.44
C LYS A 57 21.28 -42.03 13.47
N TYR A 58 21.83 -43.19 13.11
CA TYR A 58 21.18 -44.48 13.25
C TYR A 58 22.17 -45.49 13.87
N SER A 59 21.66 -46.52 14.55
CA SER A 59 22.50 -47.47 15.28
C SER A 59 23.10 -48.52 14.35
N ARG A 60 22.28 -49.48 13.90
CA ARG A 60 22.64 -50.56 12.99
C ARG A 60 21.93 -50.46 11.64
N SER A 61 20.63 -50.12 11.66
CA SER A 61 19.78 -49.87 10.50
C SER A 61 19.12 -48.51 10.62
N ILE A 62 18.64 -47.96 9.50
CA ILE A 62 17.86 -46.72 9.50
C ILE A 62 16.54 -46.99 10.22
N ASP A 63 16.11 -46.07 11.09
CA ASP A 63 14.75 -46.09 11.61
C ASP A 63 13.79 -45.58 10.53
N TRP A 64 13.17 -46.53 9.86
CA TRP A 64 12.24 -46.28 8.77
C TRP A 64 10.82 -45.93 9.26
N GLU A 65 10.52 -46.09 10.55
CA GLU A 65 9.23 -45.78 11.19
C GLU A 65 9.31 -44.53 12.08
N ASP A 66 10.33 -43.68 11.86
CA ASP A 66 10.53 -42.41 12.57
C ASP A 66 9.25 -41.55 12.55
N ASN A 67 8.93 -40.90 13.68
CA ASN A 67 7.68 -40.17 13.87
C ASN A 67 7.75 -38.66 13.57
N ARG A 68 8.81 -38.19 12.90
CA ARG A 68 8.92 -36.81 12.41
C ARG A 68 7.92 -36.50 11.29
N SER A 69 8.03 -35.30 10.71
CA SER A 69 7.09 -34.79 9.71
C SER A 69 6.99 -35.65 8.45
N ARG A 70 5.85 -35.55 7.75
CA ARG A 70 5.65 -36.17 6.42
C ARG A 70 6.77 -35.80 5.44
N SER A 71 7.25 -34.56 5.48
CA SER A 71 8.36 -34.09 4.64
C SER A 71 9.67 -34.81 4.93
N TYR A 72 9.93 -35.19 6.19
CA TYR A 72 11.09 -36.00 6.54
C TYR A 72 10.93 -37.43 6.00
N LEU A 73 9.78 -38.05 6.27
CA LEU A 73 9.46 -39.41 5.83
C LEU A 73 9.51 -39.57 4.31
N ARG A 74 9.03 -38.56 3.57
CA ARG A 74 9.17 -38.47 2.10
C ARG A 74 10.62 -38.63 1.64
N LEU A 75 11.56 -37.94 2.27
CA LEU A 75 12.95 -37.92 1.82
C LEU A 75 13.72 -39.19 2.20
N ILE A 76 13.40 -39.80 3.35
CA ILE A 76 14.05 -41.04 3.78
C ILE A 76 13.54 -42.24 2.96
N HIS A 77 12.22 -42.39 2.80
CA HIS A 77 11.63 -43.43 1.95
C HIS A 77 11.81 -43.18 0.45
N GLY A 78 12.11 -41.94 0.05
CA GLY A 78 12.60 -41.62 -1.29
C GLY A 78 14.07 -42.00 -1.51
N HIS A 79 14.75 -42.53 -0.48
CA HIS A 79 16.17 -42.95 -0.50
C HIS A 79 17.12 -41.85 -0.97
N THR A 80 16.80 -40.59 -0.67
CA THR A 80 17.53 -39.44 -1.20
C THR A 80 19.00 -39.38 -0.76
N PHE A 81 19.34 -40.08 0.33
CA PHE A 81 20.72 -40.27 0.79
C PHE A 81 21.58 -41.04 -0.22
N LEU A 82 21.00 -41.85 -1.12
CA LEU A 82 21.76 -42.56 -2.17
C LEU A 82 22.50 -41.59 -3.07
N GLY A 83 21.96 -40.39 -3.30
CA GLY A 83 22.61 -39.38 -4.14
C GLY A 83 24.04 -39.05 -3.70
N CYS A 84 24.30 -38.95 -2.39
CA CYS A 84 25.66 -38.66 -1.91
C CYS A 84 26.60 -39.86 -2.02
N LEU A 85 26.09 -41.09 -1.81
CA LEU A 85 26.87 -42.31 -2.04
C LEU A 85 27.23 -42.49 -3.51
N THR A 86 26.26 -42.29 -4.42
CA THR A 86 26.48 -42.40 -5.87
C THR A 86 27.45 -41.32 -6.37
N ASP A 87 27.25 -40.06 -5.99
CA ASP A 87 28.14 -38.97 -6.42
C ASP A 87 29.54 -39.12 -5.80
N GLY A 88 29.64 -39.58 -4.54
CA GLY A 88 30.92 -39.89 -3.90
C GLY A 88 31.66 -41.05 -4.55
N TYR A 89 30.95 -42.11 -4.97
CA TYR A 89 31.53 -43.18 -5.77
C TYR A 89 32.03 -42.68 -7.13
N ARG A 90 31.24 -41.85 -7.82
CA ARG A 90 31.60 -41.33 -9.15
C ARG A 90 32.91 -40.54 -9.11
N GLU A 91 33.14 -39.79 -8.04
CA GLU A 91 34.34 -38.97 -7.87
C GLU A 91 35.55 -39.77 -7.36
N THR A 92 35.35 -40.63 -6.36
CA THR A 92 36.48 -41.30 -5.66
C THR A 92 36.78 -42.70 -6.15
N ARG A 93 35.85 -43.33 -6.88
CA ARG A 93 35.85 -44.75 -7.24
C ARG A 93 35.90 -45.72 -6.06
N ASN A 94 35.63 -45.25 -4.84
CA ASN A 94 35.63 -46.09 -3.64
C ASN A 94 34.36 -46.97 -3.61
N THR A 95 34.50 -48.25 -3.92
CA THR A 95 33.39 -49.22 -4.00
C THR A 95 32.62 -49.41 -2.69
N ARG A 96 33.20 -49.02 -1.54
CA ARG A 96 32.49 -49.05 -0.25
C ARG A 96 31.20 -48.23 -0.27
N TYR A 97 31.15 -47.14 -1.04
CA TYR A 97 29.92 -46.35 -1.21
C TYR A 97 28.80 -47.15 -1.86
N ILE A 98 29.12 -47.98 -2.86
CA ILE A 98 28.16 -48.86 -3.54
C ILE A 98 27.72 -50.00 -2.62
N VAL A 99 28.68 -50.65 -1.94
CA VAL A 99 28.36 -51.69 -0.95
C VAL A 99 27.40 -51.15 0.11
N LYS A 100 27.70 -49.97 0.67
CA LYS A 100 26.83 -49.36 1.69
C LYS A 100 25.47 -48.95 1.14
N GLY A 101 25.40 -48.45 -0.09
CA GLY A 101 24.15 -48.12 -0.76
C GLY A 101 23.25 -49.35 -0.89
N MET A 102 23.80 -50.48 -1.32
CA MET A 102 23.06 -51.74 -1.42
C MET A 102 22.64 -52.32 -0.07
N GLU A 103 23.50 -52.27 0.95
CA GLU A 103 23.12 -52.67 2.32
C GLU A 103 21.86 -51.93 2.79
N LEU A 104 21.77 -50.62 2.53
CA LEU A 104 20.62 -49.81 2.93
C LEU A 104 19.36 -50.07 2.08
N ILE A 105 19.54 -50.37 0.79
CA ILE A 105 18.43 -50.77 -0.09
C ILE A 105 17.86 -52.11 0.36
N GLU A 106 18.72 -53.08 0.68
CA GLU A 106 18.32 -54.41 1.16
C GLU A 106 17.61 -54.36 2.50
N ASP A 107 18.13 -53.56 3.43
CA ASP A 107 17.50 -53.33 4.72
C ASP A 107 16.07 -52.80 4.56
N TRP A 108 15.85 -51.90 3.60
CA TRP A 108 14.51 -51.43 3.28
C TRP A 108 13.64 -52.51 2.61
N LEU A 109 14.13 -53.16 1.54
CA LEU A 109 13.37 -54.17 0.80
C LEU A 109 12.93 -55.36 1.66
N LYS A 110 13.76 -55.75 2.65
CA LYS A 110 13.44 -56.83 3.58
C LYS A 110 12.21 -56.54 4.44
N ASN A 111 11.98 -55.26 4.76
CA ASN A 111 10.98 -54.85 5.74
C ASN A 111 9.76 -54.17 5.10
N TYR A 112 9.86 -53.69 3.86
CA TYR A 112 8.84 -52.88 3.19
C TYR A 112 8.36 -53.52 1.89
N SER A 113 7.10 -53.97 1.91
CA SER A 113 6.34 -54.42 0.73
C SER A 113 5.08 -53.58 0.58
N PHE A 114 4.60 -53.42 -0.66
CA PHE A 114 3.45 -52.58 -0.95
C PHE A 114 2.21 -53.01 -0.17
N GLU A 115 1.89 -54.31 -0.18
CA GLU A 115 0.75 -54.89 0.53
C GLU A 115 0.70 -54.50 2.02
N LYS A 116 1.86 -54.48 2.68
CA LYS A 116 1.97 -54.20 4.13
C LYS A 116 2.00 -52.71 4.45
N LYS A 117 2.42 -51.85 3.51
CA LYS A 117 2.79 -50.45 3.78
C LYS A 117 2.17 -49.43 2.82
N LYS A 118 1.17 -49.82 2.02
CA LYS A 118 0.48 -48.95 1.04
C LYS A 118 -0.07 -47.64 1.59
N ASN A 119 -0.47 -47.60 2.86
CA ASN A 119 -1.03 -46.40 3.51
C ASN A 119 0.01 -45.57 4.28
N THR A 120 1.30 -45.74 3.99
CA THR A 120 2.40 -45.03 4.68
C THR A 120 3.23 -44.23 3.68
N MET A 121 4.10 -43.34 4.18
CA MET A 121 5.02 -42.60 3.32
C MET A 121 6.00 -43.49 2.53
N ALA A 122 6.18 -44.76 2.92
CA ALA A 122 6.99 -45.73 2.17
C ALA A 122 6.47 -45.96 0.74
N PHE A 123 5.15 -45.93 0.55
CA PHE A 123 4.48 -46.12 -0.74
C PHE A 123 3.55 -44.95 -1.08
N HIS A 124 3.88 -43.74 -0.63
CA HIS A 124 3.22 -42.54 -1.14
C HIS A 124 3.62 -42.32 -2.61
N ASP A 125 2.71 -41.83 -3.44
CA ASP A 125 2.83 -41.62 -4.90
C ASP A 125 4.20 -41.03 -5.35
N GLU A 126 4.46 -39.75 -5.04
CA GLU A 126 5.69 -39.02 -5.33
C GLU A 126 6.90 -39.64 -4.64
N THR A 127 6.75 -40.18 -3.43
CA THR A 127 7.88 -40.77 -2.68
C THR A 127 8.40 -42.03 -3.38
N THR A 128 7.48 -42.82 -3.92
CA THR A 128 7.77 -44.02 -4.72
C THR A 128 8.46 -43.64 -6.03
N ALA A 129 7.97 -42.61 -6.72
CA ALA A 129 8.62 -42.07 -7.91
C ALA A 129 10.04 -41.54 -7.63
N LEU A 130 10.22 -40.82 -6.53
CA LEU A 130 11.52 -40.29 -6.11
C LEU A 130 12.53 -41.41 -5.82
N ARG A 131 12.08 -42.48 -5.16
CA ARG A 131 12.89 -43.67 -4.87
C ARG A 131 13.34 -44.36 -6.16
N MET A 132 12.44 -44.57 -7.12
CA MET A 132 12.76 -45.13 -8.44
C MET A 132 13.88 -44.33 -9.12
N GLN A 133 13.82 -43.00 -9.10
CA GLN A 133 14.85 -42.17 -9.73
C GLN A 133 16.23 -42.30 -9.03
N TYR A 134 16.27 -42.33 -7.69
CA TYR A 134 17.53 -42.55 -6.98
C TYR A 134 18.09 -43.97 -7.21
N TRP A 135 17.22 -44.98 -7.27
CA TRP A 135 17.61 -46.36 -7.58
C TRP A 135 18.17 -46.48 -9.00
N LEU A 136 17.50 -45.92 -10.00
CA LEU A 136 17.97 -45.97 -11.39
C LEU A 136 19.33 -45.29 -11.53
N ARG A 137 19.51 -44.09 -10.95
CA ARG A 137 20.80 -43.40 -10.97
C ARG A 137 21.90 -44.21 -10.26
N PHE A 138 21.57 -44.77 -9.10
CA PHE A 138 22.50 -45.60 -8.35
C PHE A 138 22.92 -46.81 -9.20
N TYR A 139 21.96 -47.53 -9.79
CA TYR A 139 22.19 -48.68 -10.64
C TYR A 139 23.10 -48.36 -11.85
N ILE A 140 22.84 -47.26 -12.57
CA ILE A 140 23.63 -46.85 -13.75
C ILE A 140 25.14 -46.75 -13.43
N PHE A 141 25.50 -46.24 -12.25
CA PHE A 141 26.91 -46.16 -11.83
C PHE A 141 27.39 -47.42 -11.10
N ALA A 142 26.50 -48.11 -10.37
CA ALA A 142 26.86 -49.24 -9.51
C ALA A 142 26.98 -50.57 -10.26
N LYS A 143 26.28 -50.78 -11.39
CA LYS A 143 26.12 -52.08 -12.06
C LYS A 143 27.43 -52.88 -12.20
N ARG A 144 28.54 -52.21 -12.56
CA ARG A 144 29.86 -52.86 -12.75
C ARG A 144 30.55 -53.26 -11.43
N ALA A 145 30.17 -52.67 -10.31
CA ALA A 145 30.74 -52.94 -8.98
C ALA A 145 29.87 -53.87 -8.14
N LEU A 146 28.66 -54.20 -8.61
CA LEU A 146 27.73 -55.11 -7.95
C LEU A 146 27.96 -56.56 -8.40
N THR A 147 27.61 -57.50 -7.53
CA THR A 147 27.49 -58.92 -7.93
C THR A 147 26.21 -59.13 -8.74
N GLN A 148 26.16 -60.20 -9.53
CA GLN A 148 25.01 -60.53 -10.37
C GLN A 148 23.70 -60.57 -9.58
N ASP A 149 23.65 -61.31 -8.46
CA ASP A 149 22.47 -61.41 -7.60
C ASP A 149 21.96 -60.05 -7.11
N LYS A 150 22.88 -59.10 -6.85
CA LYS A 150 22.55 -57.75 -6.36
C LYS A 150 22.03 -56.86 -7.49
N CYS A 151 22.55 -57.02 -8.70
CA CYS A 151 21.99 -56.41 -9.90
C CYS A 151 20.56 -56.89 -10.15
N GLU A 152 20.35 -58.20 -10.19
CA GLU A 152 19.04 -58.82 -10.44
C GLU A 152 18.00 -58.42 -9.38
N MET A 153 18.41 -58.37 -8.10
CA MET A 153 17.54 -57.90 -7.02
C MET A 153 17.11 -56.43 -7.19
N LEU A 154 18.05 -55.54 -7.55
CA LEU A 154 17.74 -54.13 -7.74
C LEU A 154 16.90 -53.90 -9.03
N GLU A 155 17.21 -54.62 -10.11
CA GLU A 155 16.41 -54.62 -11.34
C GLU A 155 14.97 -55.07 -11.06
N LYS A 156 14.80 -56.17 -10.31
CA LYS A 156 13.47 -56.65 -9.89
C LYS A 156 12.75 -55.59 -9.05
N ALA A 157 13.42 -54.99 -8.06
CA ALA A 157 12.81 -53.96 -7.21
C ALA A 157 12.37 -52.72 -8.02
N MET A 158 13.18 -52.29 -8.99
CA MET A 158 12.81 -51.22 -9.91
C MET A 158 11.64 -51.64 -10.81
N TYR A 159 11.63 -52.87 -11.35
CA TYR A 159 10.53 -53.37 -12.16
C TYR A 159 9.20 -53.46 -11.38
N ASP A 160 9.21 -53.98 -10.14
CA ASP A 160 8.05 -53.99 -9.25
C ASP A 160 7.55 -52.55 -8.98
N THR A 161 8.47 -51.60 -8.84
CA THR A 161 8.14 -50.18 -8.70
C THR A 161 7.54 -49.61 -10.00
N ALA A 162 8.03 -49.99 -11.16
CA ALA A 162 7.48 -49.57 -12.46
C ALA A 162 6.05 -50.08 -12.67
N ILE A 163 5.75 -51.32 -12.26
CA ILE A 163 4.38 -51.86 -12.24
C ILE A 163 3.47 -50.95 -11.40
N LEU A 164 3.91 -50.59 -10.20
CA LEU A 164 3.14 -49.74 -9.29
C LEU A 164 2.94 -48.32 -9.85
N LEU A 165 3.94 -47.73 -10.50
CA LEU A 165 3.81 -46.41 -11.13
C LEU A 165 2.90 -46.44 -12.37
N ALA A 166 2.81 -47.58 -13.06
CA ALA A 166 1.92 -47.77 -14.21
C ALA A 166 0.46 -48.00 -13.78
N ASP A 167 0.23 -48.56 -12.60
CA ASP A 167 -1.10 -48.83 -12.04
C ASP A 167 -1.97 -47.57 -11.92
N GLU A 168 -3.22 -47.65 -12.39
CA GLU A 168 -4.13 -46.49 -12.40
C GLU A 168 -4.65 -46.12 -11.02
N GLU A 169 -4.84 -47.09 -10.12
CA GLU A 169 -5.32 -46.83 -8.75
C GLU A 169 -4.24 -46.17 -7.89
N PHE A 170 -2.97 -46.46 -8.17
CA PHE A 170 -1.82 -45.83 -7.52
C PHE A 170 -1.43 -44.47 -8.12
N HIS A 171 -1.81 -44.21 -9.37
CA HIS A 171 -1.39 -43.00 -10.07
C HIS A 171 -2.16 -41.75 -9.60
N ALA A 172 -1.43 -40.71 -9.20
CA ALA A 172 -1.98 -39.43 -8.76
C ALA A 172 -2.35 -38.52 -9.95
N THR A 173 -3.32 -38.98 -10.75
CA THR A 173 -3.76 -38.36 -12.01
C THR A 173 -4.11 -36.89 -11.85
N ASN A 174 -3.70 -36.05 -12.81
CA ASN A 174 -3.93 -34.59 -12.84
C ASN A 174 -3.29 -33.81 -11.67
N THR A 175 -2.28 -34.36 -11.02
CA THR A 175 -1.48 -33.65 -10.00
C THR A 175 0.00 -33.62 -10.38
N ASN A 176 0.77 -32.74 -9.75
CA ASN A 176 2.23 -32.75 -9.89
C ASN A 176 2.88 -34.04 -9.37
N HIS A 177 2.23 -34.78 -8.46
CA HIS A 177 2.70 -36.10 -8.03
C HIS A 177 2.62 -37.11 -9.18
N GLY A 178 1.53 -37.13 -9.94
CA GLY A 178 1.37 -37.94 -11.15
C GLY A 178 2.46 -37.64 -12.17
N MET A 179 2.75 -36.36 -12.42
CA MET A 179 3.87 -35.94 -13.27
C MET A 179 5.21 -36.54 -12.80
N PHE A 180 5.50 -36.57 -11.49
CA PHE A 180 6.71 -37.20 -10.98
C PHE A 180 6.71 -38.73 -11.18
N GLN A 181 5.57 -39.39 -11.00
CA GLN A 181 5.40 -40.82 -11.27
C GLN A 181 5.70 -41.14 -12.74
N ASP A 182 5.12 -40.39 -13.66
CA ASP A 182 5.31 -40.62 -15.10
C ASP A 182 6.74 -40.30 -15.55
N ILE A 183 7.39 -39.26 -15.02
CA ILE A 183 8.81 -38.99 -15.31
C ILE A 183 9.68 -40.18 -14.83
N ALA A 184 9.43 -40.70 -13.62
CA ALA A 184 10.18 -41.84 -13.10
C ALA A 184 9.95 -43.11 -13.93
N LEU A 185 8.70 -43.38 -14.33
CA LEU A 185 8.33 -44.50 -15.18
C LEU A 185 8.97 -44.39 -16.57
N LEU A 186 8.98 -43.20 -17.17
CA LEU A 186 9.56 -42.94 -18.48
C LEU A 186 11.08 -43.17 -18.47
N LEU A 187 11.80 -42.63 -17.48
CA LEU A 187 13.25 -42.80 -17.38
C LEU A 187 13.64 -44.28 -17.20
N PHE A 188 12.90 -45.01 -16.38
CA PHE A 188 13.08 -46.47 -16.22
C PHE A 188 12.79 -47.20 -17.53
N ALA A 189 11.66 -46.90 -18.17
CA ALA A 189 11.23 -47.55 -19.38
C ALA A 189 12.22 -47.36 -20.54
N VAL A 190 12.76 -46.15 -20.70
CA VAL A 190 13.79 -45.86 -21.72
C VAL A 190 15.08 -46.62 -21.43
N TYR A 191 15.55 -46.62 -20.18
CA TYR A 191 16.82 -47.28 -19.85
C TYR A 191 16.76 -48.79 -20.06
N PHE A 192 15.62 -49.44 -19.78
CA PHE A 192 15.43 -50.89 -19.88
C PHE A 192 14.65 -51.34 -21.12
N GLU A 193 14.41 -50.48 -22.11
CA GLU A 193 13.54 -50.78 -23.27
C GLU A 193 14.00 -52.00 -24.07
N GLY A 194 15.32 -52.22 -24.18
CA GLY A 194 15.93 -53.35 -24.88
C GLY A 194 16.00 -54.65 -24.08
N GLU A 195 15.73 -54.61 -22.77
CA GLU A 195 15.87 -55.75 -21.84
C GLU A 195 14.50 -56.24 -21.32
N ILE A 196 13.55 -55.34 -21.09
CA ILE A 196 12.24 -55.63 -20.49
C ILE A 196 11.13 -55.28 -21.48
N LYS A 197 10.41 -56.29 -22.00
CA LYS A 197 9.36 -56.10 -23.02
C LYS A 197 8.26 -55.11 -22.61
N ALA A 198 7.88 -55.10 -21.33
CA ALA A 198 6.84 -54.20 -20.81
C ALA A 198 7.23 -52.71 -20.87
N CYS A 199 8.53 -52.39 -20.95
CA CYS A 199 9.00 -51.01 -20.98
C CYS A 199 8.50 -50.22 -22.19
N LYS A 200 8.25 -50.87 -23.34
CA LYS A 200 7.63 -50.19 -24.50
C LYS A 200 6.24 -49.65 -24.17
N THR A 201 5.45 -50.43 -23.43
CA THR A 201 4.11 -50.04 -22.97
C THR A 201 4.20 -48.96 -21.89
N TYR A 202 5.12 -49.09 -20.93
CA TYR A 202 5.34 -48.10 -19.89
C TYR A 202 5.82 -46.75 -20.42
N LYS A 203 6.74 -46.76 -21.39
CA LYS A 203 7.16 -45.58 -22.13
C LYS A 203 5.94 -44.89 -22.72
N LYS A 204 5.17 -45.58 -23.57
CA LYS A 204 4.00 -44.98 -24.22
C LYS A 204 2.94 -44.46 -23.24
N LEU A 205 2.73 -45.16 -22.14
CA LEU A 205 1.81 -44.76 -21.07
C LEU A 205 2.26 -43.45 -20.42
N ALA A 206 3.52 -43.39 -19.97
CA ALA A 206 4.10 -42.20 -19.34
C ALA A 206 4.10 -41.01 -20.30
N GLU A 207 4.41 -41.22 -21.58
CA GLU A 207 4.34 -40.16 -22.60
C GLU A 207 2.94 -39.59 -22.73
N THR A 208 1.93 -40.46 -22.83
CA THR A 208 0.53 -40.06 -22.96
C THR A 208 0.05 -39.30 -21.73
N ARG A 209 0.36 -39.79 -20.53
CA ARG A 209 -0.02 -39.14 -19.27
C ARG A 209 0.67 -37.79 -19.09
N LEU A 210 1.96 -37.68 -19.41
CA LEU A 210 2.71 -36.42 -19.35
C LEU A 210 2.16 -35.38 -20.34
N THR A 211 1.93 -35.76 -21.60
CA THR A 211 1.35 -34.85 -22.59
C THR A 211 0.00 -34.33 -22.10
N ARG A 212 -0.91 -35.23 -21.69
CA ARG A 212 -2.23 -34.84 -21.16
C ARG A 212 -2.12 -33.95 -19.93
N TYR A 213 -1.23 -34.26 -19.00
CA TYR A 213 -1.02 -33.47 -17.79
C TYR A 213 -0.60 -32.04 -18.15
N PHE A 214 0.48 -31.89 -18.93
CA PHE A 214 1.03 -30.59 -19.26
C PHE A 214 0.11 -29.74 -20.15
N GLU A 215 -0.65 -30.35 -21.06
CA GLU A 215 -1.71 -29.66 -21.81
C GLU A 215 -2.85 -29.17 -20.89
N CYS A 216 -3.15 -29.93 -19.84
CA CYS A 216 -4.20 -29.57 -18.88
C CYS A 216 -3.78 -28.43 -17.95
N ILE A 217 -2.54 -28.41 -17.46
CA ILE A 217 -2.08 -27.46 -16.42
C ILE A 217 -1.53 -26.13 -16.95
N PHE A 218 -1.32 -26.01 -18.27
CA PHE A 218 -0.94 -24.75 -18.92
C PHE A 218 -2.10 -24.17 -19.72
N THR A 219 -2.19 -22.84 -19.78
CA THR A 219 -3.04 -22.15 -20.76
C THR A 219 -2.40 -22.19 -22.14
N GLU A 220 -3.18 -21.85 -23.17
CA GLU A 220 -2.71 -21.79 -24.56
C GLU A 220 -1.54 -20.80 -24.76
N ASP A 221 -1.48 -19.77 -23.91
CA ASP A 221 -0.42 -18.75 -23.86
C ASP A 221 0.78 -19.17 -22.99
N GLY A 222 0.78 -20.39 -22.47
CA GLY A 222 1.90 -20.97 -21.70
C GLY A 222 1.93 -20.61 -20.22
N VAL A 223 0.83 -20.14 -19.63
CA VAL A 223 0.79 -19.83 -18.20
C VAL A 223 0.27 -21.02 -17.40
N HIS A 224 1.01 -21.43 -16.38
CA HIS A 224 0.58 -22.43 -15.41
C HIS A 224 -0.70 -22.01 -14.67
N LYS A 225 -1.70 -22.90 -14.57
CA LYS A 225 -3.06 -22.61 -14.07
C LYS A 225 -3.19 -22.51 -12.55
N GLU A 226 -2.15 -22.79 -11.78
CA GLU A 226 -2.21 -22.79 -10.31
C GLU A 226 -2.03 -21.41 -9.65
N HIS A 227 -2.04 -20.32 -10.44
CA HIS A 227 -2.03 -18.93 -9.97
C HIS A 227 -0.81 -18.48 -9.16
N SER A 228 0.20 -19.33 -9.03
CA SER A 228 1.41 -19.07 -8.24
C SER A 228 2.64 -18.89 -9.14
N PRO A 229 3.23 -17.67 -9.21
CA PRO A 229 4.42 -17.38 -10.01
C PRO A 229 5.61 -18.32 -9.73
N SER A 230 5.84 -18.67 -8.46
CA SER A 230 6.94 -19.57 -8.09
C SER A 230 6.71 -21.00 -8.58
N TYR A 231 5.46 -21.47 -8.57
CA TYR A 231 5.09 -22.78 -9.11
C TYR A 231 5.14 -22.82 -10.64
N HIS A 232 4.77 -21.72 -11.31
CA HIS A 232 5.00 -21.58 -12.74
C HIS A 232 6.48 -21.84 -13.08
N MET A 233 7.41 -21.21 -12.36
CA MET A 233 8.85 -21.40 -12.59
C MET A 233 9.32 -22.82 -12.26
N LEU A 234 8.81 -23.39 -11.17
CA LEU A 234 9.12 -24.75 -10.76
C LEU A 234 8.71 -25.76 -11.84
N VAL A 235 7.44 -25.73 -12.26
CA VAL A 235 6.87 -26.69 -13.23
C VAL A 235 7.53 -26.49 -14.60
N THR A 236 7.73 -25.25 -15.05
CA THR A 236 8.42 -25.01 -16.32
C THR A 236 9.89 -25.45 -16.30
N SER A 237 10.55 -25.47 -15.12
CA SER A 237 11.89 -26.06 -15.00
C SER A 237 11.90 -27.58 -15.25
N TYR A 238 10.81 -28.28 -14.89
CA TYR A 238 10.64 -29.69 -15.24
C TYR A 238 10.32 -29.87 -16.72
N VAL A 239 9.48 -29.01 -17.31
CA VAL A 239 9.25 -29.00 -18.77
C VAL A 239 10.56 -28.83 -19.52
N LYS A 240 11.44 -27.90 -19.10
CA LYS A 240 12.78 -27.71 -19.70
C LYS A 240 13.63 -28.99 -19.63
N LYS A 241 13.70 -29.62 -18.46
CA LYS A 241 14.48 -30.86 -18.26
C LYS A 241 13.93 -32.00 -19.10
N LEU A 242 12.61 -32.18 -19.11
CA LEU A 242 11.93 -33.21 -19.87
C LEU A 242 12.13 -33.00 -21.38
N ALA A 243 11.95 -31.77 -21.86
CA ALA A 243 12.19 -31.41 -23.26
C ALA A 243 13.64 -31.73 -23.67
N ALA A 244 14.63 -31.30 -22.88
CA ALA A 244 16.04 -31.56 -23.15
C ALA A 244 16.38 -33.06 -23.17
N PHE A 245 15.80 -33.84 -22.25
CA PHE A 245 15.94 -35.29 -22.26
C PHE A 245 15.34 -35.93 -23.52
N LEU A 246 14.12 -35.53 -23.87
CA LEU A 246 13.41 -36.09 -25.03
C LEU A 246 14.05 -35.70 -26.37
N ILE A 247 14.84 -34.62 -26.45
CA ILE A 247 15.58 -34.30 -27.70
C ILE A 247 16.45 -35.47 -28.15
N GLU A 248 17.07 -36.18 -27.20
CA GLU A 248 17.95 -37.31 -27.48
C GLU A 248 17.16 -38.61 -27.72
N VAL A 249 16.02 -38.81 -27.03
CA VAL A 249 15.33 -40.11 -26.97
C VAL A 249 14.04 -40.18 -27.80
N ASP A 250 13.29 -39.08 -27.90
CA ASP A 250 12.08 -38.96 -28.73
C ASP A 250 11.88 -37.50 -29.18
N LYS A 251 12.43 -37.17 -30.36
CA LYS A 251 12.39 -35.83 -30.95
C LYS A 251 10.98 -35.34 -31.26
N GLU A 252 10.05 -36.24 -31.55
CA GLU A 252 8.68 -35.86 -31.86
C GLU A 252 7.97 -35.39 -30.59
N MET A 253 8.04 -36.19 -29.53
CA MET A 253 7.48 -35.83 -28.24
C MET A 253 8.14 -34.57 -27.68
N SER A 254 9.46 -34.42 -27.82
CA SER A 254 10.19 -33.24 -27.37
C SER A 254 9.63 -31.92 -27.93
N ARG A 255 9.20 -31.90 -29.20
CA ARG A 255 8.65 -30.69 -29.84
C ARG A 255 7.46 -30.11 -29.06
N ASN A 256 6.61 -30.95 -28.48
CA ASN A 256 5.45 -30.51 -27.69
C ASN A 256 5.91 -29.77 -26.42
N PHE A 257 6.84 -30.36 -25.66
CA PHE A 257 7.36 -29.75 -24.43
C PHE A 257 8.21 -28.50 -24.68
N VAL A 258 8.99 -28.47 -25.78
CA VAL A 258 9.70 -27.27 -26.22
C VAL A 258 8.71 -26.13 -26.53
N GLY A 259 7.57 -26.44 -27.13
CA GLY A 259 6.50 -25.48 -27.39
C GLY A 259 5.95 -24.86 -26.11
N ILE A 260 5.60 -25.69 -25.12
CA ILE A 260 5.12 -25.23 -23.80
C ILE A 260 6.18 -24.37 -23.10
N TYR A 261 7.42 -24.84 -23.03
CA TYR A 261 8.53 -24.11 -22.41
C TYR A 261 8.76 -22.73 -23.04
N LYS A 262 8.74 -22.62 -24.37
CA LYS A 262 8.92 -21.33 -25.05
C LYS A 262 7.78 -20.34 -24.77
N LYS A 263 6.53 -20.81 -24.73
CA LYS A 263 5.38 -19.94 -24.44
C LYS A 263 5.41 -19.42 -22.99
N ALA A 264 5.82 -20.26 -22.05
CA ALA A 264 5.89 -19.92 -20.62
C ALA A 264 6.85 -18.78 -20.28
N GLU A 265 7.86 -18.53 -21.12
CA GLU A 265 8.88 -17.50 -20.88
C GLU A 265 8.30 -16.08 -20.78
N GLN A 266 7.27 -15.78 -21.57
CA GLN A 266 6.67 -14.45 -21.61
C GLN A 266 6.10 -14.07 -20.24
N TYR A 267 5.34 -14.98 -19.62
CA TYR A 267 4.84 -14.79 -18.26
C TYR A 267 5.98 -14.75 -17.24
N ALA A 268 6.90 -15.72 -17.32
CA ALA A 268 8.04 -15.81 -16.41
C ALA A 268 8.89 -14.53 -16.38
N THR A 269 9.02 -13.84 -17.51
CA THR A 269 9.75 -12.57 -17.61
C THR A 269 8.94 -11.40 -17.05
N HIS A 270 7.67 -11.26 -17.44
CA HIS A 270 6.87 -10.08 -17.09
C HIS A 270 6.34 -10.10 -15.66
N ILE A 271 6.15 -11.28 -15.04
CA ILE A 271 5.67 -11.39 -13.66
C ILE A 271 6.70 -10.91 -12.63
N ILE A 272 7.98 -10.82 -13.00
CA ILE A 272 9.06 -10.37 -12.11
C ILE A 272 8.90 -8.87 -11.84
N ARG A 273 8.90 -8.49 -10.56
CA ARG A 273 8.83 -7.10 -10.09
C ARG A 273 10.08 -6.28 -10.47
N PRO A 274 10.03 -4.94 -10.41
CA PRO A 274 11.17 -4.11 -10.82
C PRO A 274 12.45 -4.34 -10.01
N ASP A 275 12.33 -4.80 -8.77
CA ASP A 275 13.43 -5.18 -7.87
C ASP A 275 13.92 -6.64 -8.04
N GLY A 276 13.38 -7.38 -9.01
CA GLY A 276 13.78 -8.75 -9.32
C GLY A 276 13.13 -9.83 -8.44
N TYR A 277 12.17 -9.46 -7.58
CA TYR A 277 11.41 -10.38 -6.73
C TYR A 277 10.14 -10.89 -7.43
N PHE A 278 9.59 -12.00 -6.95
CA PHE A 278 8.21 -12.36 -7.26
C PHE A 278 7.21 -11.46 -6.50
N PRO A 279 6.06 -11.12 -7.10
CA PRO A 279 4.93 -10.61 -6.33
C PRO A 279 4.40 -11.71 -5.41
N PRO A 280 4.13 -11.44 -4.12
CA PRO A 280 3.71 -12.45 -3.15
C PRO A 280 2.23 -12.79 -3.25
N ILE A 281 1.76 -13.16 -4.45
CA ILE A 281 0.37 -13.58 -4.70
C ILE A 281 0.24 -15.10 -4.53
N CYS A 282 -0.91 -15.56 -4.02
CA CYS A 282 -1.19 -16.98 -3.85
C CYS A 282 -0.05 -17.68 -3.05
N ASP A 283 0.26 -18.95 -3.36
CA ASP A 283 1.39 -19.65 -2.71
C ASP A 283 2.76 -19.28 -3.30
N THR A 284 3.02 -17.99 -3.50
CA THR A 284 4.35 -17.45 -3.84
C THR A 284 4.88 -16.55 -2.74
N GLU A 285 6.03 -16.91 -2.18
CA GLU A 285 6.79 -16.01 -1.30
C GLU A 285 7.52 -14.95 -2.12
N SER A 286 7.69 -13.75 -1.55
CA SER A 286 8.51 -12.69 -2.15
C SER A 286 10.00 -13.08 -2.11
N LYS A 287 10.47 -13.76 -3.15
CA LYS A 287 11.85 -14.23 -3.30
C LYS A 287 12.52 -13.64 -4.53
N LEU A 288 13.83 -13.35 -4.39
CA LEU A 288 14.65 -12.88 -5.49
C LEU A 288 14.87 -13.99 -6.53
N VAL A 289 14.45 -13.74 -7.77
CA VAL A 289 14.46 -14.76 -8.84
C VAL A 289 15.87 -15.02 -9.40
N GLY A 290 16.73 -13.99 -9.38
CA GLY A 290 18.10 -14.05 -9.91
C GLY A 290 19.08 -14.93 -9.12
N ILE A 291 18.64 -15.58 -8.03
CA ILE A 291 19.44 -16.48 -7.21
C ILE A 291 18.92 -17.92 -7.32
N GLY A 292 19.84 -18.89 -7.29
CA GLY A 292 19.48 -20.31 -7.23
C GLY A 292 19.09 -20.89 -8.59
N THR A 293 18.07 -21.75 -8.59
CA THR A 293 17.71 -22.61 -9.73
C THR A 293 17.06 -21.87 -10.90
N TYR A 294 16.36 -20.76 -10.64
CA TYR A 294 15.63 -20.03 -11.69
C TYR A 294 16.50 -19.09 -12.51
N ARG A 295 17.71 -18.76 -12.04
CA ARG A 295 18.64 -17.86 -12.75
C ARG A 295 18.95 -18.30 -14.18
N LYS A 296 19.01 -19.61 -14.44
CA LYS A 296 19.31 -20.20 -15.75
C LYS A 296 18.10 -20.91 -16.36
N LEU A 297 16.89 -20.53 -15.92
CA LEU A 297 15.68 -21.15 -16.44
C LEU A 297 15.53 -20.83 -17.93
N TYR A 298 15.73 -19.58 -18.34
CA TYR A 298 15.77 -19.17 -19.74
C TYR A 298 17.09 -18.48 -20.09
N ASP A 299 17.48 -18.56 -21.36
CA ASP A 299 18.72 -17.99 -21.88
C ASP A 299 18.51 -16.66 -22.64
N SER A 300 17.26 -16.17 -22.73
CA SER A 300 16.97 -14.91 -23.41
C SER A 300 17.53 -13.70 -22.67
N GLN A 301 17.84 -12.66 -23.46
CA GLN A 301 18.33 -11.40 -22.92
C GLN A 301 17.24 -10.65 -22.13
N GLU A 302 15.97 -10.86 -22.46
CA GLU A 302 14.81 -10.25 -21.78
C GLU A 302 14.60 -10.84 -20.38
N TYR A 303 14.61 -12.17 -20.26
CA TYR A 303 14.57 -12.84 -18.96
C TYR A 303 15.76 -12.45 -18.09
N LEU A 304 16.98 -12.44 -18.67
CA LEU A 304 18.20 -12.01 -17.98
C LEU A 304 18.07 -10.56 -17.47
N TYR A 305 17.43 -9.67 -18.22
CA TYR A 305 17.17 -8.29 -17.80
C TYR A 305 16.26 -8.23 -16.58
N ALA A 306 15.13 -8.94 -16.61
CA ALA A 306 14.18 -8.96 -15.51
C ALA A 306 14.82 -9.50 -14.20
N ILE A 307 15.50 -10.65 -14.25
CA ILE A 307 16.08 -11.27 -13.03
C ILE A 307 17.34 -10.55 -12.52
N SER A 308 17.96 -9.71 -13.35
CA SER A 308 19.15 -8.92 -12.98
C SER A 308 18.81 -7.49 -12.59
N LYS A 309 17.52 -7.16 -12.44
CA LYS A 309 17.05 -5.80 -12.12
C LYS A 309 17.46 -4.75 -13.16
N GLY A 310 17.61 -5.19 -14.41
CA GLY A 310 18.07 -4.37 -15.53
C GLY A 310 19.58 -4.12 -15.59
N GLU A 311 20.40 -4.82 -14.79
CA GLU A 311 21.86 -4.70 -14.84
C GLU A 311 22.52 -5.47 -15.99
N LYS A 312 21.87 -6.52 -16.50
CA LYS A 312 22.39 -7.40 -17.56
C LYS A 312 21.29 -7.74 -18.56
N GLY A 313 21.66 -8.18 -19.76
CA GLY A 313 20.67 -8.53 -20.78
C GLY A 313 20.11 -7.30 -21.50
N LYS A 314 18.90 -7.43 -22.05
CA LYS A 314 18.24 -6.39 -22.84
C LYS A 314 16.80 -6.24 -22.37
N ALA A 315 16.37 -5.00 -22.12
CA ALA A 315 15.00 -4.72 -21.70
C ALA A 315 13.98 -5.29 -22.70
N PRO A 316 12.89 -5.92 -22.22
CA PRO A 316 11.75 -6.28 -23.07
C PRO A 316 11.21 -5.06 -23.80
N LYS A 317 10.76 -5.26 -25.04
CA LYS A 317 10.15 -4.18 -25.83
C LYS A 317 8.76 -3.80 -25.31
N GLU A 318 8.00 -4.80 -24.88
CA GLU A 318 6.65 -4.62 -24.35
C GLU A 318 6.72 -4.24 -22.87
N THR A 319 6.05 -3.16 -22.49
CA THR A 319 5.93 -2.72 -21.10
C THR A 319 4.62 -3.21 -20.46
N ASN A 320 3.67 -3.70 -21.26
CA ASN A 320 2.40 -4.24 -20.76
C ASN A 320 2.23 -5.65 -21.32
N LYS A 321 1.73 -6.58 -20.49
CA LYS A 321 1.41 -7.94 -20.91
C LYS A 321 0.12 -8.42 -20.26
N VAL A 322 -0.80 -8.97 -21.06
CA VAL A 322 -2.05 -9.56 -20.58
C VAL A 322 -2.11 -11.01 -21.04
N PHE A 323 -2.53 -11.90 -20.12
CA PHE A 323 -2.76 -13.32 -20.33
C PHE A 323 -4.23 -13.61 -20.01
N PRO A 324 -5.16 -13.45 -20.97
CA PRO A 324 -6.61 -13.41 -20.69
C PRO A 324 -7.13 -14.67 -20.01
N LYS A 325 -6.77 -15.85 -20.53
CA LYS A 325 -7.19 -17.15 -19.98
C LYS A 325 -6.56 -17.47 -18.62
N ALA A 326 -5.36 -16.95 -18.37
CA ALA A 326 -4.69 -17.11 -17.08
C ALA A 326 -5.17 -16.07 -16.05
N GLY A 327 -5.83 -15.00 -16.51
CA GLY A 327 -6.35 -13.93 -15.68
C GLY A 327 -5.29 -12.96 -15.20
N TYR A 328 -4.22 -12.70 -15.95
CA TYR A 328 -3.17 -11.75 -15.54
C TYR A 328 -3.13 -10.53 -16.45
N ALA A 329 -3.12 -9.34 -15.87
CA ALA A 329 -2.79 -8.09 -16.55
C ALA A 329 -1.63 -7.41 -15.81
N ILE A 330 -0.51 -7.27 -16.51
CA ILE A 330 0.75 -6.74 -15.97
C ILE A 330 1.07 -5.46 -16.74
N PHE A 331 1.06 -4.33 -16.05
CA PHE A 331 1.37 -3.03 -16.62
C PHE A 331 2.64 -2.46 -16.00
N ARG A 332 3.48 -1.85 -16.83
CA ARG A 332 4.75 -1.26 -16.42
C ARG A 332 4.90 0.07 -17.13
N ASP A 333 5.49 1.06 -16.48
CA ASP A 333 5.80 2.31 -17.18
C ASP A 333 6.95 2.11 -18.16
N ASP A 334 8.11 1.71 -17.65
CA ASP A 334 9.34 1.56 -18.43
C ASP A 334 10.31 0.61 -17.72
N TRP A 335 10.85 -0.36 -18.48
CA TRP A 335 11.90 -1.26 -18.01
C TRP A 335 13.21 -0.54 -17.70
N ALA A 336 13.51 0.57 -18.39
CA ALA A 336 14.74 1.34 -18.20
C ALA A 336 14.84 2.03 -16.83
N LYS A 337 13.71 2.21 -16.14
CA LYS A 337 13.67 2.74 -14.76
C LYS A 337 14.16 1.74 -13.70
N LYS A 338 14.40 0.48 -14.07
CA LYS A 338 14.91 -0.58 -13.18
C LYS A 338 14.08 -0.66 -11.89
N GLU A 339 14.71 -0.73 -10.72
CA GLU A 339 14.05 -0.85 -9.41
C GLU A 339 13.13 0.33 -9.09
N LYS A 340 13.28 1.48 -9.76
CA LYS A 340 12.43 2.68 -9.59
C LYS A 340 11.20 2.70 -10.51
N GLY A 341 11.06 1.71 -11.38
CA GLY A 341 9.91 1.61 -12.29
C GLY A 341 8.61 1.34 -11.55
N THR A 342 7.51 1.73 -12.17
CA THR A 342 6.15 1.42 -11.72
C THR A 342 5.70 0.11 -12.33
N TYR A 343 5.10 -0.75 -11.52
CA TYR A 343 4.58 -2.06 -11.88
C TYR A 343 3.21 -2.25 -11.24
N VAL A 344 2.20 -2.54 -12.05
CA VAL A 344 0.82 -2.78 -11.64
C VAL A 344 0.42 -4.17 -12.10
N LEU A 345 -0.05 -5.00 -11.17
CA LEU A 345 -0.48 -6.36 -11.43
C LEU A 345 -1.94 -6.50 -11.03
N PHE A 346 -2.78 -6.86 -11.98
CA PHE A 346 -4.20 -7.14 -11.79
C PHE A 346 -4.48 -8.61 -12.12
N THR A 347 -5.15 -9.33 -11.22
CA THR A 347 -5.50 -10.75 -11.40
C THR A 347 -7.00 -10.98 -11.41
N ALA A 348 -7.50 -11.77 -12.35
CA ALA A 348 -8.92 -12.05 -12.54
C ALA A 348 -9.13 -13.41 -13.22
N ALA A 349 -8.81 -14.50 -12.52
CA ALA A 349 -9.19 -15.85 -12.91
C ALA A 349 -9.17 -16.81 -11.72
N TYR A 350 -9.90 -17.92 -11.86
CA TYR A 350 -9.87 -19.06 -10.96
C TYR A 350 -9.83 -20.34 -11.79
N ASN A 351 -8.68 -20.99 -11.85
CA ASN A 351 -8.42 -22.11 -12.79
C ASN A 351 -8.08 -23.43 -12.07
N ALA A 352 -7.73 -23.39 -10.79
CA ALA A 352 -7.34 -24.54 -9.98
C ALA A 352 -7.46 -24.22 -8.48
N ASP A 353 -7.68 -25.25 -7.67
CA ASP A 353 -7.96 -25.13 -6.23
C ASP A 353 -6.73 -25.10 -5.32
N TYR A 354 -5.64 -25.74 -5.73
CA TYR A 354 -4.63 -26.20 -4.77
C TYR A 354 -3.83 -25.04 -4.16
N HIS A 355 -3.29 -24.15 -5.01
CA HIS A 355 -2.43 -23.02 -4.62
C HIS A 355 -3.08 -21.64 -4.78
N LYS A 356 -4.35 -21.59 -5.18
CA LYS A 356 -5.12 -20.36 -5.35
C LYS A 356 -5.66 -19.88 -4.00
N HIS A 357 -5.63 -18.57 -3.78
CA HIS A 357 -6.27 -17.92 -2.64
C HIS A 357 -7.62 -17.31 -3.06
N SER A 358 -8.40 -16.81 -2.11
CA SER A 358 -9.65 -16.08 -2.38
C SER A 358 -9.41 -14.61 -2.76
N ASP A 359 -8.45 -14.37 -3.66
CA ASP A 359 -7.92 -13.08 -4.13
C ASP A 359 -8.50 -12.64 -5.50
N ASP A 360 -9.78 -12.92 -5.76
CA ASP A 360 -10.36 -12.63 -7.07
C ASP A 360 -10.45 -11.11 -7.33
N LEU A 361 -10.11 -10.67 -8.55
CA LEU A 361 -10.02 -9.26 -8.93
C LEU A 361 -8.97 -8.47 -8.14
N ASN A 362 -7.93 -9.15 -7.64
CA ASN A 362 -6.89 -8.54 -6.85
C ASN A 362 -6.00 -7.56 -7.66
N LEU A 363 -5.48 -6.54 -6.97
CA LEU A 363 -4.57 -5.53 -7.51
C LEU A 363 -3.33 -5.38 -6.62
N TYR A 364 -2.17 -5.33 -7.25
CA TYR A 364 -0.88 -5.10 -6.59
C TYR A 364 -0.15 -3.96 -7.28
N ILE A 365 0.46 -3.04 -6.51
CA ILE A 365 1.14 -1.84 -7.03
C ILE A 365 2.51 -1.68 -6.40
N TYR A 366 3.53 -1.64 -7.25
CA TYR A 366 4.91 -1.30 -6.92
C TYR A 366 5.30 -0.02 -7.66
N SER A 367 5.99 0.90 -6.97
CA SER A 367 6.62 2.09 -7.56
C SER A 367 7.73 2.56 -6.63
N ASP A 368 8.99 2.32 -7.01
CA ASP A 368 10.18 2.54 -6.14
C ASP A 368 10.03 1.84 -4.76
N GLY A 369 9.64 0.57 -4.81
CA GLY A 369 9.23 -0.27 -3.68
C GLY A 369 7.75 -0.62 -3.73
N GLU A 370 7.34 -1.65 -2.97
CA GLU A 370 5.92 -2.04 -2.86
C GLU A 370 5.10 -0.91 -2.24
N ILE A 371 3.86 -0.67 -2.68
CA ILE A 371 2.98 0.31 -2.03
C ILE A 371 1.68 -0.36 -1.64
N ILE A 372 0.95 -0.89 -2.63
CA ILE A 372 -0.19 -1.78 -2.41
C ILE A 372 0.33 -3.20 -2.55
N THR A 373 0.37 -3.92 -1.44
CA THR A 373 1.02 -5.24 -1.31
C THR A 373 -0.02 -6.36 -1.13
N GLU A 374 0.46 -7.58 -0.92
CA GLU A 374 -0.33 -8.77 -0.61
C GLU A 374 0.10 -9.37 0.71
N ALA A 375 -0.80 -10.12 1.36
CA ALA A 375 -0.43 -10.86 2.55
C ALA A 375 0.63 -11.94 2.27
N GLY A 376 0.55 -12.61 1.11
CA GLY A 376 1.38 -13.77 0.81
C GLY A 376 1.01 -15.01 1.63
N PRO A 377 1.72 -16.14 1.44
CA PRO A 377 1.38 -17.39 2.09
C PRO A 377 1.99 -17.52 3.49
N ASN A 378 1.17 -17.83 4.50
CA ASN A 378 1.66 -18.18 5.85
C ASN A 378 2.14 -19.64 5.95
N GLY A 379 1.69 -20.54 5.06
CA GLY A 379 2.03 -21.97 5.09
C GLY A 379 0.79 -22.87 4.96
N TYR A 380 0.98 -24.18 5.14
CA TYR A 380 -0.02 -25.20 4.78
C TYR A 380 -0.79 -25.79 5.98
N ASN A 381 -0.57 -25.29 7.19
CA ASN A 381 -1.33 -25.72 8.37
C ASN A 381 -2.70 -25.00 8.41
N TYR A 382 -3.70 -25.55 7.75
CA TYR A 382 -5.06 -24.96 7.70
C TYR A 382 -5.76 -24.87 9.06
N GLN A 383 -5.18 -25.38 10.16
CA GLN A 383 -5.68 -25.14 11.51
C GLN A 383 -5.13 -23.84 12.13
N ASP A 384 -3.99 -23.32 11.64
CA ASP A 384 -3.48 -21.99 12.04
C ASP A 384 -4.47 -20.90 11.56
N PRO A 385 -5.03 -20.08 12.46
CA PRO A 385 -5.86 -18.94 12.08
C PRO A 385 -5.21 -18.00 11.06
N PHE A 386 -3.88 -17.84 11.08
CA PHE A 386 -3.17 -16.99 10.12
C PHE A 386 -3.07 -17.63 8.74
N THR A 387 -2.96 -18.95 8.65
CA THR A 387 -3.10 -19.66 7.38
C THR A 387 -4.53 -19.51 6.85
N LYS A 388 -5.56 -19.64 7.70
CA LYS A 388 -6.95 -19.39 7.26
C LYS A 388 -7.14 -17.96 6.75
N TYR A 389 -6.57 -16.98 7.44
CA TYR A 389 -6.56 -15.58 6.99
C TYR A 389 -5.85 -15.41 5.66
N ALA A 390 -4.63 -15.93 5.50
CA ALA A 390 -3.81 -15.80 4.30
C ALA A 390 -4.49 -16.29 3.01
N TYR A 391 -5.34 -17.33 3.11
CA TYR A 391 -6.11 -17.84 1.96
C TYR A 391 -7.46 -17.14 1.75
N SER A 392 -7.90 -16.30 2.68
CA SER A 392 -9.23 -15.67 2.67
C SER A 392 -9.22 -14.31 2.00
N SER A 393 -10.37 -13.86 1.48
CA SER A 393 -10.51 -12.53 0.87
C SER A 393 -10.08 -11.36 1.77
N PHE A 394 -10.07 -11.56 3.10
CA PHE A 394 -9.63 -10.56 4.07
C PHE A 394 -8.13 -10.23 4.00
N ALA A 395 -7.33 -11.04 3.31
CA ALA A 395 -5.90 -10.89 3.16
C ALA A 395 -5.46 -10.34 1.78
N HIS A 396 -6.43 -9.96 0.93
CA HIS A 396 -6.20 -9.57 -0.47
C HIS A 396 -6.89 -8.26 -0.82
N ASN A 397 -6.49 -7.64 -1.93
CA ASN A 397 -7.06 -6.36 -2.37
C ASN A 397 -8.32 -6.55 -3.20
N THR A 398 -9.39 -7.03 -2.56
CA THR A 398 -10.64 -7.46 -3.19
C THR A 398 -11.88 -7.01 -2.41
N LEU A 399 -13.06 -7.45 -2.86
CA LEU A 399 -14.37 -7.22 -2.27
C LEU A 399 -14.70 -8.28 -1.21
N VAL A 400 -15.29 -7.84 -0.10
CA VAL A 400 -15.98 -8.63 0.92
C VAL A 400 -17.46 -8.23 0.93
N VAL A 401 -18.37 -9.20 1.10
CA VAL A 401 -19.83 -8.99 1.08
C VAL A 401 -20.43 -9.48 2.40
N ASP A 402 -21.23 -8.65 3.08
CA ASP A 402 -21.91 -8.94 4.34
C ASP A 402 -20.98 -9.54 5.42
N GLY A 403 -19.77 -8.99 5.52
CA GLY A 403 -18.74 -9.46 6.46
C GLY A 403 -18.18 -10.86 6.14
N LYS A 404 -18.41 -11.39 4.93
CA LYS A 404 -17.95 -12.70 4.48
C LYS A 404 -17.12 -12.61 3.20
N GLY A 405 -15.94 -13.24 3.21
CA GLY A 405 -15.13 -13.45 2.03
C GLY A 405 -15.59 -14.66 1.22
N LEU A 406 -14.98 -14.86 0.05
CA LEU A 406 -15.22 -16.06 -0.77
C LEU A 406 -14.68 -17.32 -0.08
N PRO A 407 -15.34 -18.49 -0.25
CA PRO A 407 -14.76 -19.76 0.18
C PRO A 407 -13.43 -20.00 -0.54
N ARG A 408 -12.49 -20.67 0.14
CA ARG A 408 -11.16 -20.99 -0.43
C ARG A 408 -11.29 -21.72 -1.77
N THR A 409 -12.20 -22.68 -1.83
CA THR A 409 -12.46 -23.50 -3.02
C THR A 409 -13.95 -23.76 -3.16
N ASP A 410 -14.50 -23.56 -4.36
CA ASP A 410 -15.89 -23.88 -4.69
C ASP A 410 -16.07 -24.39 -6.14
N GLN A 411 -14.97 -24.56 -6.88
CA GLN A 411 -14.93 -25.07 -8.26
C GLN A 411 -15.71 -24.23 -9.28
N LYS A 412 -16.10 -23.00 -8.93
CA LYS A 412 -16.78 -22.07 -9.84
C LYS A 412 -15.78 -21.35 -10.76
N TYR A 413 -14.95 -22.13 -11.48
CA TYR A 413 -13.81 -21.63 -12.26
C TYR A 413 -14.19 -20.57 -13.30
N GLU A 414 -15.29 -20.79 -14.01
CA GLU A 414 -15.78 -19.88 -15.07
C GLU A 414 -16.43 -18.59 -14.54
N GLN A 415 -16.58 -18.43 -13.22
CA GLN A 415 -17.22 -17.26 -12.62
C GLN A 415 -16.24 -16.12 -12.34
N VAL A 416 -14.95 -16.30 -12.62
CA VAL A 416 -13.93 -15.25 -12.50
C VAL A 416 -13.08 -15.22 -13.76
N TYR A 417 -13.08 -14.10 -14.46
CA TYR A 417 -12.36 -13.97 -15.73
C TYR A 417 -12.03 -12.53 -16.09
N LEU A 418 -11.01 -12.35 -16.93
CA LEU A 418 -10.77 -11.12 -17.67
C LEU A 418 -11.77 -11.02 -18.82
N SER A 419 -12.62 -10.00 -18.78
CA SER A 419 -13.67 -9.74 -19.78
C SER A 419 -13.18 -8.90 -20.96
N ASP A 420 -12.25 -7.98 -20.72
CA ASP A 420 -11.76 -7.03 -21.74
C ASP A 420 -10.39 -6.46 -21.34
N TYR A 421 -9.60 -6.01 -22.32
CA TYR A 421 -8.35 -5.27 -22.11
C TYR A 421 -7.95 -4.44 -23.33
N GLU A 422 -7.33 -3.28 -23.11
CA GLU A 422 -6.77 -2.43 -24.15
C GLU A 422 -5.31 -2.08 -23.81
N ILE A 423 -4.39 -2.38 -24.73
CA ILE A 423 -2.98 -2.00 -24.65
C ILE A 423 -2.64 -1.20 -25.92
N ALA A 424 -2.45 0.12 -25.77
CA ALA A 424 -2.13 0.99 -26.91
C ALA A 424 -1.32 2.21 -26.46
N GLY A 425 -0.03 2.27 -26.82
CA GLY A 425 0.86 3.35 -26.41
C GLY A 425 0.90 3.48 -24.88
N ASP A 426 0.42 4.62 -24.37
CA ASP A 426 0.32 4.89 -22.92
C ASP A 426 -0.94 4.33 -22.26
N LYS A 427 -1.92 3.83 -23.04
CA LYS A 427 -3.10 3.16 -22.48
C LYS A 427 -2.76 1.72 -22.08
N ALA A 428 -3.01 1.42 -20.82
CA ALA A 428 -2.93 0.08 -20.26
C ALA A 428 -4.15 -0.15 -19.36
N GLU A 429 -5.13 -0.90 -19.84
CA GLU A 429 -6.34 -1.21 -19.05
C GLU A 429 -6.81 -2.64 -19.21
N ALA A 430 -7.44 -3.17 -18.17
CA ALA A 430 -8.06 -4.49 -18.14
C ALA A 430 -9.31 -4.48 -17.24
N THR A 431 -10.31 -5.28 -17.61
CA THR A 431 -11.57 -5.42 -16.87
C THR A 431 -11.80 -6.87 -16.48
N GLY A 432 -11.92 -7.13 -15.17
CA GLY A 432 -12.26 -8.45 -14.63
C GLY A 432 -13.68 -8.50 -14.08
N ILE A 433 -14.26 -9.71 -14.11
CA ILE A 433 -15.60 -10.01 -13.58
C ILE A 433 -15.46 -11.12 -12.54
N ASN A 434 -16.21 -11.00 -11.44
CA ASN A 434 -16.40 -12.01 -10.43
C ASN A 434 -17.91 -12.18 -10.14
N LEU A 435 -18.39 -13.42 -10.29
CA LEU A 435 -19.79 -13.84 -10.06
C LEU A 435 -19.90 -14.88 -8.92
N ARG A 436 -18.82 -15.14 -8.18
CA ARG A 436 -18.78 -16.22 -7.16
C ARG A 436 -19.64 -15.94 -5.94
N TYR A 437 -19.82 -14.67 -5.60
CA TYR A 437 -20.77 -14.23 -4.57
C TYR A 437 -22.20 -14.47 -5.05
N GLU A 438 -23.01 -15.10 -4.22
CA GLU A 438 -24.41 -15.38 -4.55
C GLU A 438 -25.20 -14.06 -4.68
N GLY A 439 -25.81 -13.83 -5.85
CA GLY A 439 -26.63 -12.64 -6.09
C GLY A 439 -25.87 -11.32 -6.21
N VAL A 440 -24.53 -11.35 -6.26
CA VAL A 440 -23.68 -10.15 -6.40
C VAL A 440 -22.73 -10.33 -7.57
N LYS A 441 -22.78 -9.39 -8.52
CA LYS A 441 -21.82 -9.26 -9.61
C LYS A 441 -20.83 -8.16 -9.25
N HIS A 442 -19.54 -8.51 -9.19
CA HIS A 442 -18.45 -7.55 -9.02
C HIS A 442 -17.67 -7.43 -10.33
N GLN A 443 -17.60 -6.22 -10.87
CA GLN A 443 -16.77 -5.87 -12.02
C GLN A 443 -15.71 -4.88 -11.58
N ARG A 444 -14.45 -5.12 -11.94
CA ARG A 444 -13.32 -4.21 -11.68
C ARG A 444 -12.62 -3.87 -12.97
N LYS A 445 -12.53 -2.58 -13.29
CA LYS A 445 -11.71 -2.05 -14.39
C LYS A 445 -10.49 -1.32 -13.84
N VAL A 446 -9.30 -1.76 -14.22
CA VAL A 446 -8.02 -1.15 -13.83
C VAL A 446 -7.43 -0.44 -15.03
N LYS A 447 -7.10 0.85 -14.89
CA LYS A 447 -6.43 1.66 -15.91
C LYS A 447 -5.16 2.25 -15.34
N TYR A 448 -4.05 2.14 -16.06
CA TYR A 448 -2.79 2.80 -15.69
C TYR A 448 -2.40 3.85 -16.74
N SER A 449 -2.41 5.12 -16.33
CA SER A 449 -1.87 6.24 -17.11
C SER A 449 -0.40 6.43 -16.78
N LYS A 450 0.48 6.00 -17.69
CA LYS A 450 1.94 6.06 -17.51
C LYS A 450 2.47 7.48 -17.46
N GLN A 451 1.95 8.37 -18.29
CA GLN A 451 2.39 9.77 -18.36
C GLN A 451 2.11 10.53 -17.06
N ASN A 452 0.91 10.31 -16.51
CA ASN A 452 0.47 11.00 -15.30
C ASN A 452 0.78 10.22 -14.01
N GLN A 453 1.33 9.00 -14.12
CA GLN A 453 1.57 8.09 -12.99
C GLN A 453 0.33 7.90 -12.08
N ILE A 454 -0.84 7.74 -12.73
CA ILE A 454 -2.13 7.53 -12.06
C ILE A 454 -2.66 6.13 -12.40
N ILE A 455 -3.02 5.36 -11.38
CA ILE A 455 -3.81 4.13 -11.52
C ILE A 455 -5.26 4.46 -11.13
N VAL A 456 -6.22 4.16 -12.01
CA VAL A 456 -7.64 4.30 -11.73
C VAL A 456 -8.27 2.92 -11.68
N VAL A 457 -8.92 2.60 -10.57
CA VAL A 457 -9.74 1.40 -10.40
C VAL A 457 -11.19 1.80 -10.33
N GLN A 458 -12.01 1.22 -11.20
CA GLN A 458 -13.46 1.39 -11.21
C GLN A 458 -14.10 0.06 -10.82
N ASP A 459 -14.63 0.01 -9.60
CA ASP A 459 -15.43 -1.09 -9.10
C ASP A 459 -16.91 -0.80 -9.35
N SER A 460 -17.59 -1.72 -10.03
CA SER A 460 -19.04 -1.71 -10.25
C SER A 460 -19.62 -2.97 -9.65
N ILE A 461 -20.43 -2.81 -8.61
CA ILE A 461 -21.00 -3.91 -7.84
C ILE A 461 -22.51 -3.84 -7.98
N ALA A 462 -23.12 -4.92 -8.45
CA ALA A 462 -24.55 -4.97 -8.76
C ALA A 462 -25.23 -6.17 -8.10
N SER A 463 -26.38 -5.92 -7.50
CA SER A 463 -27.25 -6.91 -6.86
C SER A 463 -28.71 -6.44 -6.89
N ASP A 464 -29.65 -7.39 -6.86
CA ASP A 464 -31.08 -7.13 -6.70
C ASP A 464 -31.45 -6.75 -5.25
N ARG A 465 -30.52 -6.93 -4.29
CA ARG A 465 -30.71 -6.62 -2.87
C ARG A 465 -29.64 -5.68 -2.37
N SER A 466 -29.93 -4.97 -1.27
CA SER A 466 -28.92 -4.16 -0.60
C SER A 466 -28.01 -5.05 0.25
N HIS A 467 -26.71 -4.79 0.18
CA HIS A 467 -25.68 -5.48 0.95
C HIS A 467 -24.73 -4.48 1.62
N GLU A 468 -23.98 -4.98 2.62
CA GLU A 468 -22.79 -4.31 3.13
C GLU A 468 -21.58 -4.79 2.33
N TYR A 469 -20.82 -3.86 1.78
CA TYR A 469 -19.65 -4.15 0.97
C TYR A 469 -18.42 -3.49 1.56
N LYS A 470 -17.30 -4.19 1.46
CA LYS A 470 -15.99 -3.69 1.88
C LYS A 470 -14.95 -3.97 0.81
N LEU A 471 -14.32 -2.93 0.27
CA LEU A 471 -13.11 -3.07 -0.54
C LEU A 471 -11.88 -2.95 0.35
N LEU A 472 -10.91 -3.83 0.14
CA LEU A 472 -9.68 -3.90 0.92
C LEU A 472 -8.48 -3.44 0.10
N TRP A 473 -7.57 -2.69 0.74
CA TRP A 473 -6.26 -2.32 0.17
C TRP A 473 -5.16 -2.49 1.22
N HIS A 474 -4.35 -3.53 1.07
CA HIS A 474 -3.21 -3.85 1.92
C HIS A 474 -2.03 -2.98 1.51
N VAL A 475 -1.46 -2.29 2.50
CA VAL A 475 -0.34 -1.37 2.29
C VAL A 475 0.95 -2.07 2.69
N ALA A 476 2.09 -1.72 2.08
CA ALA A 476 3.40 -2.23 2.50
C ALA A 476 3.70 -1.88 3.99
N PRO A 477 4.30 -2.78 4.79
CA PRO A 477 4.48 -2.58 6.24
C PRO A 477 5.33 -1.36 6.65
N ASP A 478 6.18 -0.87 5.75
CA ASP A 478 7.06 0.28 5.98
C ASP A 478 6.40 1.62 5.65
N ILE A 479 5.15 1.59 5.17
CA ILE A 479 4.37 2.77 4.82
C ILE A 479 3.46 3.17 5.97
N ILE A 480 3.45 4.47 6.25
CA ILE A 480 2.52 5.09 7.20
C ILE A 480 1.27 5.54 6.44
N VAL A 481 0.11 5.11 6.92
CA VAL A 481 -1.21 5.37 6.31
C VAL A 481 -1.93 6.48 7.08
N HIS A 482 -2.47 7.46 6.36
CA HIS A 482 -3.25 8.52 6.95
C HIS A 482 -4.54 8.78 6.16
N VAL A 483 -5.69 8.49 6.78
CA VAL A 483 -7.02 8.69 6.18
C VAL A 483 -7.50 10.13 6.40
N ARG A 484 -7.96 10.82 5.35
CA ARG A 484 -8.56 12.17 5.38
C ARG A 484 -9.86 12.18 4.59
N ASP A 485 -11.01 12.05 5.26
CA ASP A 485 -12.31 12.00 4.56
C ASP A 485 -12.27 10.94 3.44
N ARG A 486 -12.35 11.34 2.17
CA ARG A 486 -12.26 10.46 0.99
C ARG A 486 -10.85 10.19 0.46
N PHE A 487 -9.82 10.73 1.10
CA PHE A 487 -8.43 10.59 0.71
C PHE A 487 -7.67 9.68 1.67
N VAL A 488 -6.64 9.00 1.17
CA VAL A 488 -5.64 8.31 1.99
C VAL A 488 -4.25 8.69 1.52
N GLU A 489 -3.42 9.20 2.42
CA GLU A 489 -2.04 9.59 2.14
C GLU A 489 -1.08 8.52 2.64
N LEU A 490 -0.16 8.09 1.79
CA LEU A 490 0.81 7.03 2.06
C LEU A 490 2.23 7.59 2.07
N PHE A 491 2.97 7.37 3.16
CA PHE A 491 4.33 7.90 3.35
C PHE A 491 5.35 6.81 3.63
N ARG A 492 6.49 6.88 2.95
CA ARG A 492 7.69 6.08 3.21
C ARG A 492 8.84 7.04 3.52
N ASN A 493 9.53 6.85 4.64
CA ASN A 493 10.65 7.71 5.05
C ASN A 493 10.31 9.21 5.01
N SER A 494 9.10 9.59 5.46
CA SER A 494 8.56 10.96 5.41
C SER A 494 8.31 11.55 4.02
N LYS A 495 8.53 10.80 2.95
CA LYS A 495 8.15 11.17 1.59
C LYS A 495 6.78 10.59 1.26
N LYS A 496 5.87 11.41 0.74
CA LYS A 496 4.60 10.93 0.19
C LYS A 496 4.89 10.10 -1.06
N VAL A 497 4.49 8.84 -1.05
CA VAL A 497 4.72 7.88 -2.15
C VAL A 497 3.45 7.57 -2.92
N MET A 498 2.29 7.78 -2.30
CA MET A 498 1.01 7.63 -2.97
C MET A 498 -0.08 8.45 -2.26
N GLU A 499 -1.05 8.91 -3.03
CA GLU A 499 -2.32 9.44 -2.55
C GLU A 499 -3.45 8.65 -3.20
N ILE A 500 -4.39 8.17 -2.38
CA ILE A 500 -5.59 7.48 -2.83
C ILE A 500 -6.76 8.45 -2.67
N GLU A 501 -7.59 8.57 -3.69
CA GLU A 501 -8.88 9.28 -3.61
C GLU A 501 -10.01 8.33 -3.99
N ILE A 502 -11.04 8.27 -3.15
CA ILE A 502 -12.22 7.44 -3.35
C ILE A 502 -13.40 8.32 -3.74
N GLN A 503 -14.08 7.96 -4.81
CA GLN A 503 -15.27 8.63 -5.32
C GLN A 503 -16.35 7.58 -5.54
N THR A 504 -17.51 7.77 -4.92
CA THR A 504 -18.63 6.82 -5.04
C THR A 504 -19.96 7.55 -4.99
N ASP A 505 -20.99 6.89 -5.50
CA ASP A 505 -22.39 7.29 -5.47
C ASP A 505 -23.12 6.93 -4.16
N ALA A 506 -22.47 6.21 -3.25
CA ALA A 506 -23.00 5.85 -1.93
C ALA A 506 -22.22 6.51 -0.79
N PRO A 507 -22.82 6.65 0.41
CA PRO A 507 -22.08 7.00 1.62
C PRO A 507 -20.92 6.03 1.85
N VAL A 508 -19.71 6.57 2.00
CA VAL A 508 -18.48 5.80 2.18
C VAL A 508 -17.86 6.07 3.53
N ARG A 509 -17.33 5.01 4.15
CA ARG A 509 -16.45 5.11 5.31
C ARG A 509 -15.11 4.48 4.96
N ILE A 510 -14.03 5.16 5.31
CA ILE A 510 -12.67 4.65 5.11
C ILE A 510 -12.02 4.46 6.47
N ASN A 511 -11.54 3.26 6.72
CA ASN A 511 -10.85 2.90 7.96
C ASN A 511 -9.43 2.38 7.62
N ALA A 512 -8.53 2.43 8.59
CA ALA A 512 -7.19 1.86 8.48
C ALA A 512 -6.97 0.87 9.64
N LEU A 513 -6.92 -0.41 9.32
CA LEU A 513 -6.79 -1.50 10.28
C LEU A 513 -5.35 -2.01 10.31
N LYS A 514 -4.72 -2.07 11.49
CA LYS A 514 -3.34 -2.56 11.64
C LYS A 514 -3.24 -3.69 12.66
N GLY A 515 -2.67 -4.83 12.25
CA GLY A 515 -2.31 -5.93 13.16
C GLY A 515 -3.48 -6.48 14.00
N GLN A 516 -4.71 -6.49 13.49
CA GLN A 516 -5.87 -6.93 14.26
C GLN A 516 -5.87 -8.44 14.46
N MET A 517 -6.19 -8.88 15.68
CA MET A 517 -6.31 -10.29 16.06
C MET A 517 -7.75 -10.75 16.27
N LYS A 518 -8.63 -9.85 16.72
CA LYS A 518 -10.04 -10.10 17.06
C LYS A 518 -10.90 -8.88 16.71
N PRO A 519 -12.21 -9.05 16.40
CA PRO A 519 -12.92 -10.33 16.29
C PRO A 519 -12.50 -11.16 15.06
N GLN A 520 -11.86 -10.51 14.08
CA GLN A 520 -11.33 -11.12 12.87
C GLN A 520 -9.87 -10.70 12.66
N ILE A 521 -9.03 -11.61 12.18
CA ILE A 521 -7.63 -11.29 11.82
C ILE A 521 -7.63 -10.38 10.59
N GLY A 522 -6.84 -9.30 10.63
CA GLY A 522 -6.69 -8.35 9.51
C GLY A 522 -5.47 -7.46 9.70
N GLY A 523 -4.89 -6.96 8.60
CA GLY A 523 -3.67 -6.12 8.67
C GLY A 523 -2.41 -6.92 9.00
N TRP A 524 -2.21 -8.05 8.32
CA TRP A 524 -1.00 -8.89 8.45
C TRP A 524 -0.45 -9.30 7.08
N VAL A 525 0.87 -9.42 6.99
CA VAL A 525 1.59 -10.01 5.85
C VAL A 525 2.55 -11.09 6.33
N PHE A 526 2.98 -11.93 5.38
CA PHE A 526 3.86 -13.08 5.58
C PHE A 526 5.07 -13.00 4.63
N PRO A 527 6.13 -12.25 5.00
CA PRO A 527 7.32 -12.10 4.15
C PRO A 527 8.00 -13.44 3.84
N LYS A 528 7.89 -14.39 4.77
CA LYS A 528 8.19 -15.81 4.58
C LYS A 528 7.06 -16.62 5.22
N MET A 529 6.88 -17.87 4.78
CA MET A 529 5.98 -18.79 5.44
C MET A 529 6.29 -18.85 6.94
N GLU A 530 5.23 -18.77 7.76
CA GLU A 530 5.22 -18.76 9.22
C GLU A 530 5.86 -17.52 9.88
N GLU A 531 6.41 -16.58 9.09
CA GLU A 531 6.94 -15.30 9.56
C GLU A 531 5.86 -14.22 9.43
N LYS A 532 5.35 -13.72 10.56
CA LYS A 532 4.22 -12.79 10.62
C LYS A 532 4.71 -11.37 10.83
N GLN A 533 4.17 -10.43 10.07
CA GLN A 533 4.46 -9.01 10.21
C GLN A 533 3.17 -8.20 10.16
N GLU A 534 3.00 -7.26 11.08
CA GLU A 534 1.87 -6.33 11.06
C GLU A 534 1.96 -5.42 9.83
N THR A 535 0.82 -5.17 9.19
CA THR A 535 0.66 -4.13 8.18
C THR A 535 -0.64 -3.38 8.36
N THR A 536 -0.86 -2.34 7.56
CA THR A 536 -2.14 -1.63 7.51
C THR A 536 -2.96 -2.09 6.31
N THR A 537 -4.22 -2.45 6.54
CA THR A 537 -5.25 -2.64 5.52
C THR A 537 -6.19 -1.43 5.55
N ILE A 538 -6.34 -0.75 4.42
CA ILE A 538 -7.36 0.27 4.22
C ILE A 538 -8.67 -0.45 3.88
N GLU A 539 -9.71 -0.18 4.64
CA GLU A 539 -11.06 -0.70 4.41
C GLU A 539 -11.93 0.43 3.87
N VAL A 540 -12.60 0.20 2.75
CA VAL A 540 -13.54 1.14 2.13
C VAL A 540 -14.92 0.51 2.19
N ASP A 541 -15.72 0.96 3.14
CA ASP A 541 -17.05 0.43 3.43
C ASP A 541 -18.13 1.26 2.72
N PHE A 542 -19.09 0.57 2.12
CA PHE A 542 -20.26 1.17 1.49
C PHE A 542 -21.46 0.22 1.55
N ASN A 543 -22.66 0.80 1.49
CA ASN A 543 -23.92 0.06 1.59
C ASN A 543 -24.83 0.40 0.40
N GLY A 544 -25.44 -0.62 -0.20
CA GLY A 544 -26.42 -0.43 -1.26
C GLY A 544 -26.61 -1.69 -2.11
N SER A 545 -27.46 -1.59 -3.13
CA SER A 545 -27.68 -2.68 -4.08
C SER A 545 -26.80 -2.57 -5.32
N ASN A 546 -26.62 -1.33 -5.81
CA ASN A 546 -25.76 -1.01 -6.94
C ASN A 546 -24.80 0.09 -6.49
N ILE A 547 -23.49 -0.18 -6.63
CA ILE A 547 -22.45 0.74 -6.20
C ILE A 547 -21.46 0.94 -7.34
N ALA A 548 -21.17 2.20 -7.64
CA ALA A 548 -20.02 2.60 -8.43
C ALA A 548 -18.97 3.23 -7.51
N CYS A 549 -17.79 2.63 -7.44
CA CYS A 549 -16.66 3.17 -6.68
C CYS A 549 -15.45 3.34 -7.61
N LYS A 550 -14.96 4.58 -7.71
CA LYS A 550 -13.70 4.92 -8.37
C LYS A 550 -12.64 5.16 -7.30
N THR A 551 -11.60 4.34 -7.31
CA THR A 551 -10.40 4.52 -6.49
C THR A 551 -9.27 5.01 -7.40
N GLU A 552 -8.77 6.21 -7.16
CA GLU A 552 -7.66 6.80 -7.91
C GLU A 552 -6.40 6.81 -7.06
N PHE A 553 -5.39 6.06 -7.49
CA PHE A 553 -4.06 6.01 -6.87
C PHE A 553 -3.11 6.92 -7.66
N ARG A 554 -2.66 8.01 -7.05
CA ARG A 554 -1.67 8.93 -7.63
C ARG A 554 -0.31 8.63 -7.03
N LEU A 555 0.72 8.53 -7.86
CA LEU A 555 2.11 8.36 -7.44
C LEU A 555 2.89 9.68 -7.47
N ASP A 556 2.34 10.69 -8.13
CA ASP A 556 2.81 12.08 -8.19
C ASP A 556 1.62 13.05 -8.18
N SER A 557 1.86 14.35 -8.41
CA SER A 557 0.82 15.38 -8.54
C SER A 557 -0.29 15.30 -7.47
N PHE A 558 0.12 15.06 -6.23
CA PHE A 558 -0.78 14.90 -5.08
C PHE A 558 -1.64 16.14 -4.86
N LYS A 559 -2.92 15.94 -4.48
CA LYS A 559 -3.82 17.05 -4.17
C LYS A 559 -3.59 17.62 -2.77
N LEU A 560 -3.29 16.76 -1.79
CA LEU A 560 -3.13 17.14 -0.39
C LEU A 560 -1.66 17.41 -0.03
N GLY A 561 -1.45 18.45 0.78
CA GLY A 561 -0.17 18.77 1.41
C GLY A 561 0.78 19.60 0.54
N LYS A 562 1.76 20.26 1.17
CA LYS A 562 2.88 20.90 0.47
C LYS A 562 4.03 19.91 0.38
N GLU A 563 4.68 19.84 -0.79
CA GLU A 563 5.86 18.99 -0.97
C GLU A 563 6.89 19.22 0.16
N GLY A 564 7.37 18.13 0.76
CA GLY A 564 8.44 18.16 1.76
C GLY A 564 8.03 18.52 3.19
N VAL A 565 6.74 18.73 3.49
CA VAL A 565 6.27 18.96 4.86
C VAL A 565 5.42 17.78 5.32
N LEU A 566 5.86 17.08 6.38
CA LEU A 566 5.04 16.08 7.07
C LEU A 566 3.81 16.78 7.67
N PRO A 567 2.58 16.42 7.26
CA PRO A 567 1.40 17.10 7.76
C PRO A 567 1.14 16.85 9.26
N TYR A 568 1.71 15.77 9.84
CA TYR A 568 1.30 15.24 11.15
C TYR A 568 2.15 15.66 12.35
N LYS A 569 3.15 16.53 12.21
CA LYS A 569 4.07 16.83 13.34
C LYS A 569 3.34 17.33 14.59
N PHE A 570 2.14 17.88 14.43
CA PHE A 570 1.30 18.42 15.51
C PHE A 570 -0.12 17.82 15.50
N GLU A 571 -0.40 16.79 14.69
CA GLU A 571 -1.75 16.23 14.55
C GLU A 571 -1.88 14.94 15.38
N GLU A 572 -2.88 14.90 16.25
CA GLU A 572 -3.44 13.70 16.88
C GLU A 572 -4.71 13.28 16.14
N VAL A 573 -5.08 12.00 16.25
CA VAL A 573 -6.31 11.44 15.68
C VAL A 573 -7.23 10.98 16.80
N PHE A 574 -8.51 11.36 16.71
CA PHE A 574 -9.58 10.86 17.58
C PHE A 574 -10.60 10.10 16.73
N ASP A 575 -10.70 8.80 16.97
CA ASP A 575 -11.63 7.91 16.27
C ASP A 575 -12.92 7.71 17.07
N SER A 576 -14.05 8.05 16.46
CA SER A 576 -15.39 7.81 17.02
C SER A 576 -16.37 7.41 15.90
N THR A 577 -17.36 8.25 15.60
CA THR A 577 -18.23 8.13 14.43
C THR A 577 -17.48 8.41 13.13
N CYS A 578 -16.44 9.24 13.20
CA CYS A 578 -15.44 9.47 12.15
C CYS A 578 -14.06 9.70 12.80
N SER A 579 -13.00 9.67 11.98
CA SER A 579 -11.66 10.06 12.39
C SER A 579 -11.50 11.57 12.33
N LEU A 580 -11.23 12.21 13.47
CA LEU A 580 -10.99 13.63 13.58
C LEU A 580 -9.52 13.93 13.83
N ARG A 581 -9.04 15.02 13.23
CA ARG A 581 -7.71 15.55 13.51
C ARG A 581 -7.75 16.73 14.44
N TYR A 582 -6.89 16.70 15.43
CA TYR A 582 -6.78 17.77 16.41
C TYR A 582 -5.35 17.96 16.89
N SER A 583 -5.09 19.08 17.54
CA SER A 583 -3.89 19.32 18.34
C SER A 583 -4.34 19.71 19.73
N PHE A 584 -3.82 19.06 20.77
CA PHE A 584 -4.15 19.37 22.14
C PHE A 584 -2.92 19.85 22.92
N GLU A 585 -3.01 21.06 23.47
CA GLU A 585 -2.01 21.63 24.37
C GLU A 585 -2.59 21.67 25.79
N LYS A 586 -1.94 21.02 26.75
CA LYS A 586 -2.34 21.08 28.16
C LYS A 586 -2.11 22.48 28.72
N ALA A 587 -2.93 22.87 29.70
CA ALA A 587 -2.71 24.06 30.52
C ALA A 587 -1.29 24.09 31.08
N THR A 588 -0.59 25.22 30.92
CA THR A 588 0.76 25.41 31.45
C THR A 588 0.75 25.90 32.90
N ASP A 589 -0.38 26.44 33.36
CA ASP A 589 -0.60 26.86 34.74
C ASP A 589 -1.74 26.02 35.36
N PRO A 590 -1.49 25.29 36.47
CA PRO A 590 -2.51 24.51 37.17
C PRO A 590 -3.76 25.30 37.55
N LYS A 591 -3.66 26.62 37.77
CA LYS A 591 -4.80 27.51 38.06
C LYS A 591 -5.88 27.48 36.99
N TYR A 592 -5.50 27.21 35.73
CA TYR A 592 -6.41 27.19 34.58
C TYR A 592 -6.58 25.79 33.99
N SER A 593 -6.21 24.76 34.74
CA SER A 593 -6.31 23.36 34.31
C SER A 593 -7.74 22.86 34.16
N ASP A 594 -8.71 23.56 34.76
CA ASP A 594 -10.15 23.32 34.66
C ASP A 594 -10.82 24.13 33.53
N LYS A 595 -10.06 24.89 32.74
CA LYS A 595 -10.57 25.66 31.59
C LYS A 595 -10.16 25.04 30.26
N LEU A 596 -11.03 25.10 29.26
CA LEU A 596 -10.79 24.59 27.91
C LEU A 596 -11.11 25.63 26.85
N PHE A 597 -10.15 25.90 25.98
CA PHE A 597 -10.38 26.62 24.73
C PHE A 597 -10.51 25.63 23.59
N VAL A 598 -11.62 25.67 22.86
CA VAL A 598 -11.87 24.88 21.66
C VAL A 598 -11.78 25.80 20.44
N ILE A 599 -10.82 25.54 19.57
CA ILE A 599 -10.47 26.42 18.45
C ILE A 599 -10.86 25.77 17.14
N PHE A 600 -11.70 26.47 16.36
CA PHE A 600 -12.16 26.06 15.05
C PHE A 600 -11.43 26.81 13.93
N SER A 601 -11.07 26.09 12.88
CA SER A 601 -10.35 26.61 11.72
C SER A 601 -11.21 27.54 10.86
N ALA A 602 -10.57 28.58 10.34
CA ALA A 602 -11.12 29.41 9.28
C ALA A 602 -11.10 28.65 7.95
N MET A 603 -11.79 29.20 6.95
CA MET A 603 -11.77 28.65 5.59
C MET A 603 -10.39 28.89 4.96
N SER A 604 -9.86 27.85 4.30
CA SER A 604 -8.56 27.88 3.62
C SER A 604 -8.74 27.55 2.13
N PRO A 605 -7.74 27.78 1.26
CA PRO A 605 -7.80 27.30 -0.12
C PRO A 605 -8.00 25.78 -0.18
N LYS A 606 -8.52 25.29 -1.32
CA LYS A 606 -8.76 23.86 -1.52
C LYS A 606 -7.53 23.02 -1.18
N TYR A 607 -7.74 21.93 -0.46
CA TYR A 607 -6.74 20.94 -0.04
C TYR A 607 -5.59 21.48 0.83
N ASN A 608 -5.72 22.69 1.39
CA ASN A 608 -4.73 23.33 2.26
C ASN A 608 -5.30 23.61 3.65
N PHE A 609 -5.56 22.56 4.41
CA PHE A 609 -6.13 22.63 5.76
C PHE A 609 -5.10 23.08 6.79
N VAL A 610 -5.48 23.99 7.71
CA VAL A 610 -4.59 24.51 8.74
C VAL A 610 -5.30 24.69 10.08
N PHE A 611 -4.55 24.56 11.17
CA PHE A 611 -4.97 25.04 12.48
C PHE A 611 -4.83 26.56 12.55
N ASN A 612 -5.86 27.25 13.01
CA ASN A 612 -5.83 28.70 13.21
C ASN A 612 -5.46 29.07 14.66
N TYR A 613 -4.92 30.27 14.83
CA TYR A 613 -4.62 30.91 16.13
C TYR A 613 -3.63 30.21 17.07
N MET A 614 -2.98 29.11 16.67
CA MET A 614 -1.95 28.46 17.50
C MET A 614 -0.88 29.46 17.98
N LYS A 615 -0.44 30.38 17.11
CA LYS A 615 0.51 31.45 17.47
C LYS A 615 -0.10 32.49 18.42
N SER A 616 -1.33 32.90 18.17
CA SER A 616 -2.03 33.93 18.96
C SER A 616 -2.32 33.47 20.39
N LEU A 617 -2.56 32.17 20.58
CA LEU A 617 -2.88 31.53 21.85
C LEU A 617 -1.71 30.77 22.48
N LYS A 618 -0.50 30.90 21.92
CA LYS A 618 0.68 30.17 22.37
C LYS A 618 0.94 30.37 23.86
N GLU A 619 0.88 31.62 24.31
CA GLU A 619 1.16 32.02 25.70
C GLU A 619 -0.08 31.92 26.62
N ALA A 620 -1.24 31.48 26.11
CA ALA A 620 -2.43 31.31 26.93
C ALA A 620 -2.26 30.05 27.82
N PRO A 621 -2.40 30.17 29.16
CA PRO A 621 -1.98 29.12 30.10
C PRO A 621 -3.05 28.04 30.36
N VAL A 622 -3.99 27.88 29.43
CA VAL A 622 -5.17 27.00 29.57
C VAL A 622 -5.07 25.78 28.66
N ASN A 623 -5.94 24.79 28.85
CA ASN A 623 -6.04 23.70 27.89
C ASN A 623 -6.55 24.23 26.55
N LYS A 624 -5.90 23.87 25.45
CA LYS A 624 -6.26 24.32 24.09
C LYS A 624 -6.45 23.11 23.19
N LEU A 625 -7.66 22.96 22.66
CA LEU A 625 -8.04 21.95 21.68
C LEU A 625 -8.25 22.63 20.33
N PHE A 626 -7.31 22.44 19.40
CA PHE A 626 -7.45 22.88 18.02
C PHE A 626 -8.02 21.75 17.19
N ILE A 627 -9.14 21.96 16.51
CA ILE A 627 -9.80 20.92 15.69
C ILE A 627 -9.63 21.29 14.22
N LEU A 628 -9.02 20.42 13.44
CA LEU A 628 -8.86 20.63 11.99
C LEU A 628 -10.16 20.26 11.27
N ASP A 629 -10.57 21.08 10.31
CA ASP A 629 -11.66 20.77 9.39
C ASP A 629 -11.09 20.42 8.02
N ASP A 630 -10.75 19.15 7.85
CA ASP A 630 -10.18 18.58 6.63
C ASP A 630 -11.13 17.62 5.90
N PHE A 631 -12.43 17.86 6.08
CA PHE A 631 -13.51 17.17 5.37
C PHE A 631 -13.87 17.90 4.08
N GLY A 632 -14.16 17.14 3.01
CA GLY A 632 -14.35 17.69 1.68
C GLY A 632 -13.07 18.30 1.10
N ASP A 633 -13.19 19.12 0.07
CA ASP A 633 -12.03 19.78 -0.54
C ASP A 633 -11.62 21.09 0.15
N GLN A 634 -12.48 21.67 1.01
CA GLN A 634 -12.24 22.99 1.62
C GLN A 634 -12.79 23.13 3.07
N GLY A 635 -13.14 22.02 3.71
CA GLY A 635 -13.77 21.98 5.04
C GLY A 635 -15.31 21.92 4.95
N SER A 636 -15.92 21.41 6.01
CA SER A 636 -17.34 21.07 6.11
C SER A 636 -18.12 21.89 7.13
N TYR A 637 -17.53 22.96 7.68
CA TYR A 637 -18.08 23.69 8.85
C TYR A 637 -18.27 22.77 10.07
N TYR A 638 -17.61 21.60 10.08
CA TYR A 638 -17.77 20.55 11.10
C TYR A 638 -19.20 19.98 11.21
N LEU A 639 -20.00 20.08 10.14
CA LEU A 639 -21.41 19.65 10.16
C LEU A 639 -21.54 18.17 9.74
N GLY A 640 -21.25 17.88 8.48
CA GLY A 640 -21.44 16.54 7.90
C GLY A 640 -21.41 16.54 6.39
N ASN A 641 -21.55 15.35 5.79
CA ASN A 641 -21.67 15.13 4.35
C ASN A 641 -23.13 14.76 4.01
N GLN A 642 -23.74 15.42 3.02
CA GLN A 642 -25.12 15.18 2.56
C GLN A 642 -26.16 15.14 3.70
N ARG A 643 -26.17 16.19 4.53
CA ARG A 643 -27.06 16.38 5.68
C ARG A 643 -26.92 15.29 6.76
N ASN A 644 -25.85 14.50 6.74
CA ASN A 644 -25.50 13.64 7.86
C ASN A 644 -24.95 14.47 9.04
N HIS A 645 -24.90 13.87 10.23
CA HIS A 645 -24.37 14.51 11.44
C HIS A 645 -23.11 13.83 11.98
N THR A 646 -22.46 13.00 11.16
CA THR A 646 -21.35 12.13 11.59
C THR A 646 -20.15 12.96 12.05
N ILE A 647 -19.80 14.01 11.30
CA ILE A 647 -18.70 14.92 11.63
C ILE A 647 -19.02 15.71 12.88
N GLU A 648 -20.19 16.34 12.94
CA GLU A 648 -20.63 17.10 14.11
C GLU A 648 -20.62 16.27 15.39
N THR A 649 -21.16 15.04 15.32
CA THR A 649 -21.19 14.10 16.45
C THR A 649 -19.79 13.72 16.90
N GLY A 650 -18.87 13.53 15.94
CA GLY A 650 -17.46 13.28 16.24
C GLY A 650 -16.83 14.46 16.99
N VAL A 651 -17.08 15.69 16.54
CA VAL A 651 -16.50 16.89 17.15
C VAL A 651 -17.02 17.07 18.57
N ALA A 652 -18.32 16.90 18.76
CA ALA A 652 -18.93 16.92 20.09
C ALA A 652 -18.32 15.83 20.99
N SER A 653 -18.15 14.61 20.48
CA SER A 653 -17.54 13.50 21.20
C SER A 653 -16.09 13.79 21.62
N LEU A 654 -15.30 14.40 20.74
CA LEU A 654 -13.92 14.82 21.06
C LEU A 654 -13.91 15.88 22.17
N ILE A 655 -14.74 16.91 22.06
CA ILE A 655 -14.84 17.97 23.07
C ILE A 655 -15.23 17.35 24.42
N GLN A 656 -16.26 16.49 24.44
CA GLN A 656 -16.73 15.81 25.65
C GLN A 656 -15.67 14.86 26.24
N TYR A 657 -14.93 14.13 25.42
CA TYR A 657 -13.82 13.29 25.87
C TYR A 657 -12.73 14.12 26.57
N ILE A 658 -12.33 15.25 25.99
CA ILE A 658 -11.35 16.15 26.60
C ILE A 658 -11.90 16.74 27.90
N MET A 659 -13.16 17.18 27.92
CA MET A 659 -13.81 17.69 29.13
C MET A 659 -13.82 16.65 30.25
N ALA A 660 -14.24 15.41 29.96
CA ALA A 660 -14.27 14.32 30.93
C ALA A 660 -12.86 13.97 31.43
N LYS A 661 -11.89 13.88 30.53
CA LYS A 661 -10.49 13.53 30.84
C LYS A 661 -9.82 14.54 31.78
N TYR A 662 -10.13 15.83 31.63
CA TYR A 662 -9.54 16.92 32.42
C TYR A 662 -10.50 17.52 33.47
N ARG A 663 -11.69 16.93 33.65
CA ARG A 663 -12.72 17.35 34.62
C ARG A 663 -13.17 18.80 34.44
N ILE A 664 -13.39 19.19 33.18
CA ILE A 664 -13.77 20.55 32.79
C ILE A 664 -15.29 20.63 32.68
N ALA A 665 -15.91 21.60 33.36
CA ALA A 665 -17.36 21.81 33.29
C ALA A 665 -17.75 22.59 32.02
N HIS A 666 -18.99 22.41 31.54
CA HIS A 666 -19.51 23.09 30.35
C HIS A 666 -19.32 24.62 30.39
N LYS A 667 -19.58 25.25 31.55
CA LYS A 667 -19.44 26.70 31.77
C LYS A 667 -18.00 27.21 31.62
N ASP A 668 -17.01 26.33 31.73
CA ASP A 668 -15.57 26.64 31.71
C ASP A 668 -14.93 26.32 30.33
N VAL A 669 -15.77 26.04 29.33
CA VAL A 669 -15.39 25.85 27.92
C VAL A 669 -15.63 27.13 27.14
N THR A 670 -14.62 27.57 26.39
CA THR A 670 -14.69 28.72 25.47
C THR A 670 -14.43 28.26 24.04
N THR A 671 -15.40 28.47 23.15
CA THR A 671 -15.25 28.19 21.72
C THR A 671 -14.77 29.42 20.96
N ILE A 672 -13.81 29.26 20.05
CA ILE A 672 -13.10 30.36 19.38
C ILE A 672 -13.04 30.12 17.87
N GLY A 673 -13.30 31.16 17.06
CA GLY A 673 -12.97 31.15 15.64
C GLY A 673 -13.39 32.41 14.87
N SER A 674 -13.00 32.55 13.60
CA SER A 674 -13.50 33.60 12.71
C SER A 674 -14.07 33.06 11.40
N SER A 675 -14.94 33.82 10.74
CA SER A 675 -15.64 33.46 9.50
C SER A 675 -16.32 32.09 9.65
N LYS A 676 -15.84 31.05 8.95
CA LYS A 676 -16.25 29.65 9.12
C LYS A 676 -16.09 29.16 10.56
N GLY A 677 -14.92 29.39 11.16
CA GLY A 677 -14.64 28.99 12.53
C GLY A 677 -15.48 29.78 13.54
N GLY A 678 -15.86 31.02 13.21
CA GLY A 678 -16.75 31.84 14.05
C GLY A 678 -18.18 31.28 14.06
N TYR A 679 -18.66 30.82 12.90
CA TYR A 679 -19.91 30.05 12.83
C TYR A 679 -19.83 28.78 13.68
N ALA A 680 -18.77 27.98 13.51
CA ALA A 680 -18.60 26.72 14.26
C ALA A 680 -18.55 26.97 15.77
N ALA A 681 -17.83 28.00 16.22
CA ALA A 681 -17.77 28.39 17.62
C ALA A 681 -19.18 28.66 18.19
N LEU A 682 -19.97 29.49 17.51
CA LEU A 682 -21.36 29.75 17.91
C LEU A 682 -22.23 28.49 17.86
N TYR A 683 -22.15 27.73 16.77
CA TYR A 683 -22.98 26.53 16.55
C TYR A 683 -22.78 25.49 17.67
N PHE A 684 -21.53 25.12 17.97
CA PHE A 684 -21.25 24.14 19.03
C PHE A 684 -21.56 24.68 20.42
N ALA A 685 -21.27 25.97 20.70
CA ALA A 685 -21.57 26.53 22.00
C ALA A 685 -23.07 26.63 22.29
N LEU A 686 -23.87 27.03 21.29
CA LEU A 686 -25.32 27.09 21.40
C LEU A 686 -25.92 25.69 21.55
N LYS A 687 -25.56 24.76 20.66
CA LYS A 687 -26.15 23.40 20.62
C LYS A 687 -25.79 22.55 21.83
N TYR A 688 -24.59 22.73 22.39
CA TYR A 688 -24.07 21.90 23.50
C TYR A 688 -23.91 22.67 24.81
N TYR A 689 -24.52 23.86 24.93
CA TYR A 689 -24.54 24.68 26.14
C TYR A 689 -23.14 24.92 26.73
N LEU A 690 -22.18 25.31 25.90
CA LEU A 690 -20.81 25.63 26.33
C LEU A 690 -20.76 27.07 26.86
N GLY A 691 -19.82 27.35 27.77
CA GLY A 691 -19.85 28.56 28.59
C GLY A 691 -19.62 29.89 27.86
N ASN A 692 -18.70 29.94 26.90
CA ASN A 692 -18.29 31.21 26.28
C ASN A 692 -18.00 31.07 24.79
N VAL A 693 -18.24 32.14 24.03
CA VAL A 693 -17.91 32.24 22.60
C VAL A 693 -17.07 33.49 22.35
N ILE A 694 -16.03 33.36 21.52
CA ILE A 694 -15.27 34.47 20.93
C ILE A 694 -15.25 34.29 19.41
N ALA A 695 -16.05 35.07 18.69
CA ALA A 695 -16.28 34.90 17.24
C ALA A 695 -15.97 36.16 16.43
N GLY A 696 -15.17 36.03 15.37
CA GLY A 696 -14.86 37.13 14.44
C GLY A 696 -15.63 37.00 13.12
N GLY A 697 -16.48 37.97 12.78
CA GLY A 697 -17.25 37.98 11.54
C GLY A 697 -17.93 36.65 11.18
N PRO A 698 -18.70 36.03 12.09
CA PRO A 698 -19.30 34.71 11.86
C PRO A 698 -20.31 34.71 10.70
N GLN A 699 -20.31 33.65 9.91
CA GLN A 699 -21.18 33.47 8.74
C GLN A 699 -22.51 32.81 9.14
N SER A 700 -23.44 33.53 9.76
CA SER A 700 -24.69 32.95 10.29
C SER A 700 -25.60 32.30 9.23
N LYS A 701 -25.75 32.95 8.07
CA LYS A 701 -26.46 32.44 6.88
C LYS A 701 -25.51 31.70 5.92
N ILE A 702 -25.04 30.51 6.28
CA ILE A 702 -24.00 29.81 5.49
C ILE A 702 -24.45 29.45 4.06
N GLY A 703 -25.74 29.17 3.82
CA GLY A 703 -26.25 28.87 2.48
C GLY A 703 -26.09 30.05 1.53
N SER A 704 -26.57 31.23 1.95
CA SER A 704 -26.39 32.47 1.19
C SER A 704 -24.90 32.82 1.03
N PHE A 705 -24.07 32.57 2.05
CA PHE A 705 -22.63 32.80 1.90
C PHE A 705 -22.03 31.89 0.82
N LEU A 706 -22.24 30.58 0.93
CA LEU A 706 -21.60 29.58 0.07
C LEU A 706 -22.12 29.62 -1.36
N ILE A 707 -23.41 29.89 -1.57
CA ILE A 707 -24.05 29.80 -2.89
C ILE A 707 -24.13 31.16 -3.58
N GLU A 708 -24.46 32.23 -2.85
CA GLU A 708 -24.80 33.52 -3.46
C GLU A 708 -23.67 34.55 -3.36
N GLN A 709 -22.83 34.49 -2.31
CA GLN A 709 -21.83 35.54 -2.01
C GLN A 709 -20.39 35.14 -2.37
N ALA A 710 -20.01 33.88 -2.15
CA ALA A 710 -18.62 33.42 -2.26
C ALA A 710 -18.38 32.33 -3.31
N ASP A 711 -19.44 31.81 -3.94
CA ASP A 711 -19.37 30.76 -4.99
C ASP A 711 -18.56 29.52 -4.57
N HIS A 712 -18.82 29.04 -3.35
CA HIS A 712 -18.26 27.83 -2.76
C HIS A 712 -19.22 26.65 -2.86
N LEU A 713 -19.75 26.41 -4.06
CA LEU A 713 -20.72 25.34 -4.34
C LEU A 713 -20.20 23.95 -3.95
N ASN A 714 -18.88 23.73 -4.01
CA ASN A 714 -18.26 22.48 -3.55
C ASN A 714 -18.52 22.20 -2.05
N VAL A 715 -18.50 23.24 -1.21
CA VAL A 715 -18.75 23.10 0.24
C VAL A 715 -20.24 22.95 0.50
N ALA A 716 -21.09 23.70 -0.20
CA ALA A 716 -22.54 23.56 -0.12
C ALA A 716 -22.99 22.15 -0.52
N ASN A 717 -22.51 21.65 -1.67
CA ASN A 717 -22.81 20.30 -2.16
C ASN A 717 -22.33 19.22 -1.19
N TYR A 718 -21.14 19.39 -0.59
CA TYR A 718 -20.67 18.45 0.42
C TYR A 718 -21.61 18.43 1.63
N ILE A 719 -21.98 19.59 2.18
CA ILE A 719 -22.78 19.63 3.43
C ILE A 719 -24.25 19.29 3.20
N ALA A 720 -24.87 19.86 2.16
CA ALA A 720 -26.32 19.77 1.93
C ALA A 720 -26.74 18.70 0.93
N GLY A 721 -25.79 18.16 0.14
CA GLY A 721 -26.05 17.26 -0.98
C GLY A 721 -26.40 17.97 -2.29
N GLY A 722 -26.49 19.30 -2.27
CA GLY A 722 -26.80 20.14 -3.43
C GLY A 722 -26.57 21.63 -3.13
N SER A 723 -26.87 22.47 -4.12
CA SER A 723 -26.72 23.92 -4.06
C SER A 723 -27.94 24.67 -4.59
N GLU A 724 -29.11 24.01 -4.58
CA GLU A 724 -30.38 24.61 -5.03
C GLU A 724 -31.01 25.47 -3.92
N GLU A 725 -32.12 26.16 -4.23
CA GLU A 725 -32.81 27.06 -3.28
C GLU A 725 -33.17 26.37 -1.94
N GLY A 726 -33.63 25.11 -2.01
CA GLY A 726 -33.93 24.31 -0.83
C GLY A 726 -32.69 23.97 0.02
N ASP A 727 -31.54 23.77 -0.61
CA ASP A 727 -30.26 23.53 0.07
C ASP A 727 -29.75 24.82 0.72
N CYS A 728 -29.85 25.94 0.00
CA CYS A 728 -29.53 27.27 0.54
C CYS A 728 -30.37 27.57 1.77
N HIS A 729 -31.69 27.33 1.71
CA HIS A 729 -32.59 27.52 2.84
C HIS A 729 -32.20 26.64 4.03
N TYR A 730 -32.02 25.33 3.82
CA TYR A 730 -31.60 24.40 4.86
C TYR A 730 -30.34 24.88 5.57
N LEU A 731 -29.29 25.18 4.81
CA LEU A 731 -28.00 25.65 5.30
C LEU A 731 -28.15 26.96 6.10
N ASN A 732 -28.94 27.90 5.61
CA ASN A 732 -29.21 29.16 6.30
C ASN A 732 -29.92 28.98 7.63
N GLN A 733 -30.77 27.97 7.80
CA GLN A 733 -31.57 27.80 9.01
C GLN A 733 -30.84 27.11 10.17
N LEU A 734 -29.73 26.40 9.91
CA LEU A 734 -29.07 25.54 10.90
C LEU A 734 -28.80 26.21 12.25
N ILE A 735 -28.19 27.40 12.26
CA ILE A 735 -27.90 28.10 13.51
C ILE A 735 -29.11 28.82 14.10
N PHE A 736 -30.01 29.34 13.27
CA PHE A 736 -31.20 30.07 13.75
C PHE A 736 -32.21 29.13 14.40
N GLN A 737 -32.31 27.88 13.94
CA GLN A 737 -33.15 26.86 14.59
C GLN A 737 -32.68 26.56 16.02
N LEU A 738 -31.37 26.64 16.31
CA LEU A 738 -30.84 26.45 17.66
C LEU A 738 -31.31 27.55 18.64
N LEU A 739 -31.67 28.73 18.14
CA LEU A 739 -32.14 29.85 18.98
C LEU A 739 -33.57 29.66 19.53
N ASN A 740 -34.23 28.57 19.14
CA ASN A 740 -35.52 28.15 19.70
C ASN A 740 -35.37 27.19 20.89
N GLN A 741 -34.14 26.79 21.23
CA GLN A 741 -33.87 25.95 22.40
C GLN A 741 -34.01 26.76 23.71
N PRO A 742 -34.24 26.08 24.85
CA PRO A 742 -34.16 26.73 26.16
C PRO A 742 -32.81 27.40 26.36
N ASN A 743 -32.78 28.60 26.94
CA ASN A 743 -31.58 29.46 27.00
C ASN A 743 -31.20 29.91 28.42
N GLU A 744 -31.75 29.27 29.45
CA GLU A 744 -31.43 29.55 30.86
C GLU A 744 -29.94 29.32 31.18
N VAL A 745 -29.28 28.47 30.39
CA VAL A 745 -27.85 28.14 30.49
C VAL A 745 -27.11 28.52 29.20
N SER A 746 -27.39 29.71 28.67
CA SER A 746 -26.78 30.19 27.42
C SER A 746 -25.30 30.57 27.55
N PRO A 747 -24.48 30.43 26.48
CA PRO A 747 -23.13 30.99 26.44
C PRO A 747 -23.10 32.51 26.64
N ASN A 748 -21.99 33.02 27.18
CA ASN A 748 -21.62 34.44 27.00
C ASN A 748 -20.99 34.60 25.60
N ILE A 749 -21.60 35.42 24.74
CA ILE A 749 -21.21 35.53 23.33
C ILE A 749 -20.46 36.85 23.11
N ASN A 750 -19.19 36.77 22.71
CA ASN A 750 -18.39 37.91 22.29
C ASN A 750 -18.17 37.84 20.77
N MET A 751 -18.58 38.88 20.04
CA MET A 751 -18.43 38.98 18.60
C MET A 751 -17.69 40.25 18.18
N MET A 752 -16.87 40.15 17.13
CA MET A 752 -16.22 41.29 16.48
C MET A 752 -16.50 41.28 14.97
N VAL A 753 -16.77 42.44 14.38
CA VAL A 753 -16.91 42.58 12.92
C VAL A 753 -16.51 43.99 12.44
N GLY A 754 -16.04 44.09 11.21
CA GLY A 754 -15.76 45.38 10.57
C GLY A 754 -17.00 45.99 9.94
N LYS A 755 -17.21 47.31 10.04
CA LYS A 755 -18.39 47.97 9.46
C LYS A 755 -18.42 47.96 7.92
N ARG A 756 -17.27 47.81 7.26
CA ARG A 756 -17.16 47.60 5.79
C ARG A 756 -17.02 46.12 5.41
N ASP A 757 -17.10 45.22 6.37
CA ASP A 757 -17.18 43.79 6.09
C ASP A 757 -18.58 43.47 5.58
N HIS A 758 -18.68 42.83 4.41
CA HIS A 758 -19.95 42.29 3.91
C HIS A 758 -20.65 41.34 4.91
N HIS A 759 -19.90 40.71 5.82
CA HIS A 759 -20.47 39.91 6.90
C HIS A 759 -21.29 40.73 7.90
N TYR A 760 -21.00 42.03 8.05
CA TYR A 760 -21.71 42.91 8.98
C TYR A 760 -23.23 42.89 8.73
N SER A 761 -23.66 43.31 7.54
CA SER A 761 -25.08 43.40 7.19
C SER A 761 -25.70 42.03 6.92
N ASN A 762 -24.96 41.12 6.30
CA ASN A 762 -25.54 39.88 5.76
C ASN A 762 -25.59 38.75 6.79
N HIS A 763 -24.69 38.76 7.78
CA HIS A 763 -24.51 37.63 8.70
C HIS A 763 -24.55 38.05 10.17
N VAL A 764 -23.72 39.00 10.59
CA VAL A 764 -23.53 39.33 12.01
C VAL A 764 -24.74 40.06 12.58
N MET A 765 -25.21 41.13 11.92
CA MET A 765 -26.37 41.90 12.40
C MET A 765 -27.67 41.08 12.44
N PRO A 766 -28.03 40.28 11.41
CA PRO A 766 -29.21 39.43 11.48
C PRO A 766 -29.19 38.43 12.65
N LEU A 767 -28.03 37.84 12.95
CA LEU A 767 -27.88 36.94 14.08
C LEU A 767 -27.94 37.68 15.41
N TYR A 768 -27.21 38.80 15.52
CA TYR A 768 -27.15 39.64 16.72
C TYR A 768 -28.53 40.13 17.16
N SER A 769 -29.35 40.61 16.22
CA SER A 769 -30.71 41.07 16.51
C SER A 769 -31.58 39.98 17.13
N ILE A 770 -31.54 38.76 16.59
CA ILE A 770 -32.34 37.64 17.10
C ILE A 770 -31.80 37.15 18.45
N LEU A 771 -30.48 37.10 18.63
CA LEU A 771 -29.89 36.74 19.92
C LEU A 771 -30.33 37.69 21.03
N LEU A 772 -30.33 39.01 20.78
CA LEU A 772 -30.82 40.00 21.73
C LEU A 772 -32.31 39.83 22.02
N GLU A 773 -33.13 39.66 20.98
CA GLU A 773 -34.58 39.46 21.10
C GLU A 773 -34.91 38.23 21.97
N LYS A 774 -34.12 37.16 21.83
CA LYS A 774 -34.27 35.93 22.60
C LYS A 774 -33.64 36.00 24.00
N GLY A 775 -32.96 37.09 24.36
CA GLY A 775 -32.39 37.28 25.70
C GLY A 775 -31.01 36.66 25.93
N TYR A 776 -30.25 36.35 24.88
CA TYR A 776 -28.87 35.89 25.01
C TYR A 776 -27.93 37.02 25.47
N LYS A 777 -26.91 36.67 26.26
CA LYS A 777 -25.84 37.60 26.65
C LYS A 777 -24.85 37.77 25.50
N VAL A 778 -24.93 38.90 24.80
CA VAL A 778 -24.10 39.17 23.62
C VAL A 778 -23.38 40.52 23.73
N ASP A 779 -22.07 40.50 23.56
CA ASP A 779 -21.22 41.68 23.32
C ASP A 779 -20.80 41.69 21.84
N LEU A 780 -21.09 42.79 21.14
CA LEU A 780 -20.75 42.96 19.73
C LEU A 780 -19.88 44.21 19.54
N GLU A 781 -18.63 44.00 19.16
CA GLU A 781 -17.71 45.06 18.81
C GLU A 781 -17.68 45.31 17.29
N VAL A 782 -18.13 46.50 16.89
CA VAL A 782 -18.12 46.95 15.49
C VAL A 782 -16.96 47.92 15.28
N LYS A 783 -15.96 47.54 14.48
CA LYS A 783 -14.83 48.41 14.15
C LYS A 783 -15.10 49.19 12.86
N ASP A 784 -15.02 50.52 12.94
CA ASP A 784 -15.18 51.39 11.77
C ASP A 784 -14.05 51.16 10.74
N GLY A 785 -14.42 51.17 9.46
CA GLY A 785 -13.46 51.11 8.34
C GLY A 785 -12.89 49.73 7.97
N LEU A 786 -12.99 48.73 8.84
CA LEU A 786 -12.46 47.38 8.58
C LEU A 786 -13.30 46.60 7.56
N THR A 787 -12.62 45.92 6.63
CA THR A 787 -13.17 44.96 5.67
C THR A 787 -12.98 43.51 6.14
N HIS A 788 -13.55 42.54 5.41
CA HIS A 788 -13.39 41.13 5.76
C HIS A 788 -11.93 40.66 5.81
N ASN A 789 -11.10 41.14 4.87
CA ASN A 789 -9.69 40.76 4.80
C ASN A 789 -8.90 41.24 6.01
N ASP A 790 -9.33 42.34 6.63
CA ASP A 790 -8.68 42.94 7.79
C ASP A 790 -8.89 42.10 9.06
N LEU A 791 -9.92 41.23 9.12
CA LEU A 791 -10.12 40.31 10.25
C LEU A 791 -8.91 39.42 10.51
N LYS A 792 -8.17 39.02 9.46
CA LYS A 792 -6.94 38.22 9.62
C LYS A 792 -5.87 38.91 10.47
N ILE A 793 -5.90 40.25 10.51
CA ILE A 793 -4.97 41.09 11.25
C ILE A 793 -5.58 41.47 12.60
N HIS A 794 -6.84 41.90 12.63
CA HIS A 794 -7.44 42.50 13.83
C HIS A 794 -8.06 41.48 14.80
N PHE A 795 -8.65 40.38 14.31
CA PHE A 795 -9.26 39.38 15.18
C PHE A 795 -8.27 38.72 16.16
N PRO A 796 -7.01 38.44 15.80
CA PRO A 796 -6.01 37.97 16.78
C PRO A 796 -5.85 38.88 18.00
N PHE A 797 -5.94 40.21 17.85
CA PHE A 797 -5.82 41.15 18.97
C PHE A 797 -7.07 41.11 19.85
N TYR A 798 -8.25 41.19 19.23
CA TYR A 798 -9.54 41.05 19.91
C TYR A 798 -9.63 39.72 20.67
N LEU A 799 -9.15 38.63 20.06
CA LEU A 799 -9.10 37.31 20.69
C LEU A 799 -8.24 37.33 21.96
N GLN A 800 -7.06 37.93 21.93
CA GLN A 800 -6.19 38.00 23.09
C GLN A 800 -6.81 38.83 24.23
N GLU A 801 -7.47 39.93 23.89
CA GLU A 801 -8.23 40.76 24.83
C GLU A 801 -9.35 39.97 25.51
N LYS A 802 -10.23 39.34 24.73
CA LYS A 802 -11.35 38.54 25.26
C LYS A 802 -10.91 37.29 26.01
N VAL A 803 -9.79 36.68 25.62
CA VAL A 803 -9.17 35.62 26.42
C VAL A 803 -8.78 36.12 27.81
N ASN A 804 -8.19 37.31 27.93
CA ASN A 804 -7.83 37.86 29.23
C ASN A 804 -9.08 38.15 30.10
N GLU A 805 -10.15 38.67 29.49
CA GLU A 805 -11.43 38.86 30.19
C GLU A 805 -12.00 37.53 30.73
N VAL A 806 -12.01 36.47 29.91
CA VAL A 806 -12.51 35.13 30.31
C VAL A 806 -11.65 34.47 31.40
N LEU A 807 -10.35 34.77 31.46
CA LEU A 807 -9.43 34.21 32.46
C LEU A 807 -9.37 35.02 33.76
N GLY A 808 -9.88 36.26 33.78
CA GLY A 808 -9.74 37.21 34.88
C GLY A 808 -8.38 37.92 34.85
N GLU A 809 -8.38 39.23 35.13
CA GLU A 809 -7.23 40.13 34.94
C GLU A 809 -5.93 39.60 35.57
N GLN A 810 -4.83 39.67 34.77
CA GLN A 810 -3.44 39.22 35.01
C GLN A 810 -2.95 37.90 34.37
N VAL A 811 -3.51 37.45 33.25
CA VAL A 811 -2.74 36.60 32.33
C VAL A 811 -2.07 37.50 31.28
N TYR A 812 -0.81 37.89 31.53
CA TYR A 812 -0.04 38.71 30.58
C TYR A 812 0.29 37.91 29.31
N LEU A 813 -0.65 37.81 28.37
CA LEU A 813 -0.29 37.73 26.95
C LEU A 813 0.38 39.08 26.63
N LYS A 814 1.70 39.19 26.82
CA LYS A 814 2.46 40.44 26.57
C LYS A 814 2.18 40.92 25.14
N SER A 815 1.29 41.90 25.01
CA SER A 815 1.05 42.65 23.79
C SER A 815 2.25 43.57 23.53
N HIS A 816 3.37 43.01 23.08
CA HIS A 816 4.50 43.80 22.57
C HIS A 816 4.34 44.09 21.09
N ILE A 817 3.20 44.66 20.71
CA ILE A 817 2.99 45.20 19.36
C ILE A 817 2.36 46.57 19.53
N GLN A 818 3.19 47.59 19.76
CA GLN A 818 2.79 48.97 19.48
C GLN A 818 2.73 49.12 17.96
N GLU A 819 1.63 49.68 17.44
CA GLU A 819 1.56 50.14 16.05
C GLU A 819 2.78 51.02 15.74
N PRO A 820 3.37 50.93 14.54
CA PRO A 820 4.48 51.80 14.18
C PRO A 820 4.01 53.26 14.24
N VAL A 821 4.80 54.14 14.85
CA VAL A 821 4.52 55.58 14.95
C VAL A 821 5.66 56.38 14.32
N ILE A 822 5.35 57.25 13.35
CA ILE A 822 6.30 58.23 12.82
C ILE A 822 6.32 59.43 13.78
N LYS A 823 7.47 59.70 14.39
CA LYS A 823 7.69 60.87 15.26
C LYS A 823 7.98 62.13 14.45
N SER A 824 8.82 62.01 13.42
CA SER A 824 9.19 63.15 12.58
C SER A 824 9.66 62.69 11.19
N VAL A 825 9.43 63.54 10.19
CA VAL A 825 10.02 63.42 8.85
C VAL A 825 10.56 64.78 8.43
N ASP A 826 11.79 64.80 7.93
CA ASP A 826 12.46 66.04 7.52
C ASP A 826 13.20 65.87 6.19
N ILE A 827 13.33 66.98 5.45
CA ILE A 827 14.05 67.05 4.18
C ILE A 827 14.96 68.26 4.16
N LYS A 828 16.21 68.06 3.74
CA LYS A 828 17.20 69.15 3.58
C LYS A 828 18.00 68.97 2.30
N GLN A 829 18.32 70.07 1.63
CA GLN A 829 19.31 70.07 0.56
C GLN A 829 20.70 70.12 1.19
N ILE A 830 21.51 69.09 0.97
CA ILE A 830 22.83 68.94 1.61
C ILE A 830 23.98 69.28 0.66
N ARG A 831 23.74 69.25 -0.65
CA ARG A 831 24.63 69.69 -1.74
C ARG A 831 23.78 70.25 -2.87
N GLU A 832 24.39 70.94 -3.83
CA GLU A 832 23.67 71.53 -4.98
C GLU A 832 22.69 70.56 -5.64
N ASN A 833 23.09 69.29 -5.84
CA ASN A 833 22.27 68.29 -6.52
C ASN A 833 21.82 67.14 -5.59
N GLU A 834 21.79 67.32 -4.26
CA GLU A 834 21.49 66.21 -3.33
C GLU A 834 20.59 66.61 -2.16
N LEU A 835 19.51 65.84 -1.98
CA LEU A 835 18.55 65.95 -0.88
C LEU A 835 18.79 64.84 0.13
N ALA A 836 18.83 65.15 1.42
CA ALA A 836 18.76 64.18 2.50
C ALA A 836 17.35 64.17 3.10
N VAL A 837 16.78 62.98 3.26
CA VAL A 837 15.52 62.75 3.96
C VAL A 837 15.79 61.87 5.17
N THR A 838 15.25 62.27 6.31
CA THR A 838 15.35 61.53 7.56
C THR A 838 13.95 61.30 8.14
N CYS A 839 13.68 60.09 8.59
CA CYS A 839 12.48 59.71 9.30
C CYS A 839 12.85 59.18 10.69
N GLU A 840 12.18 59.66 11.72
CA GLU A 840 12.24 59.09 13.06
C GLU A 840 10.94 58.34 13.32
N ALA A 841 11.02 57.03 13.54
CA ALA A 841 9.86 56.19 13.80
C ALA A 841 10.16 55.13 14.86
N ILE A 842 9.14 54.74 15.60
CA ILE A 842 9.18 53.71 16.64
C ILE A 842 8.35 52.52 16.16
N GLY A 843 8.90 51.31 16.22
CA GLY A 843 8.19 50.08 15.87
C GLY A 843 9.12 48.85 15.80
N VAL A 844 8.53 47.65 15.72
CA VAL A 844 9.28 46.39 15.70
C VAL A 844 9.77 46.08 14.27
N ASN A 845 11.09 46.01 14.09
CA ASN A 845 11.76 45.66 12.83
C ASN A 845 11.26 46.48 11.62
N ILE A 846 11.23 47.80 11.79
CA ILE A 846 10.64 48.73 10.81
C ILE A 846 11.49 48.92 9.56
N GLN A 847 10.81 49.10 8.44
CA GLN A 847 11.39 49.38 7.12
C GLN A 847 10.73 50.61 6.51
N TYR A 848 11.47 51.31 5.66
CA TYR A 848 11.11 52.63 5.13
C TYR A 848 11.06 52.61 3.61
N ALA A 849 10.00 53.13 3.01
CA ALA A 849 9.93 53.43 1.57
C ALA A 849 9.74 54.95 1.36
N TYR A 850 10.26 55.48 0.26
CA TYR A 850 10.31 56.93 0.02
C TYR A 850 9.82 57.24 -1.38
N TYR A 851 8.76 58.03 -1.49
CA TYR A 851 8.20 58.46 -2.77
C TYR A 851 8.55 59.94 -2.95
N ILE A 852 9.34 60.23 -3.98
CA ILE A 852 9.90 61.55 -4.24
C ILE A 852 8.99 62.27 -5.23
N TYR A 853 8.50 63.44 -4.82
CA TYR A 853 7.66 64.31 -5.64
C TYR A 853 8.45 65.54 -6.05
N ARG A 854 8.28 65.97 -7.30
CA ARG A 854 8.71 67.27 -7.82
C ARG A 854 7.50 67.96 -8.44
N ASN A 855 7.20 69.19 -8.01
CA ASN A 855 6.05 69.96 -8.50
C ASN A 855 4.72 69.18 -8.45
N ARG A 856 4.53 68.38 -7.39
CA ARG A 856 3.38 67.48 -7.14
C ARG A 856 3.31 66.21 -8.00
N GLU A 857 4.26 65.96 -8.88
CA GLU A 857 4.37 64.70 -9.63
C GLU A 857 5.42 63.78 -9.01
N ILE A 858 5.14 62.47 -8.99
CA ILE A 858 6.11 61.47 -8.51
C ILE A 858 7.22 61.34 -9.55
N VAL A 859 8.46 61.59 -9.14
CA VAL A 859 9.64 61.45 -10.00
C VAL A 859 10.47 60.21 -9.71
N ASP A 860 10.36 59.63 -8.50
CA ASP A 860 11.03 58.38 -8.15
C ASP A 860 10.37 57.68 -6.94
N LYS A 861 10.59 56.36 -6.81
CA LYS A 861 10.09 55.52 -5.71
C LYS A 861 11.19 54.56 -5.23
N ILE A 862 11.61 54.75 -3.98
CA ILE A 862 12.52 53.84 -3.31
C ILE A 862 11.69 52.89 -2.45
N MET A 863 11.76 51.60 -2.77
CA MET A 863 11.04 50.55 -2.04
C MET A 863 11.68 50.27 -0.67
N TYR A 864 10.95 49.54 0.17
CA TYR A 864 11.26 49.32 1.58
C TYR A 864 12.71 48.87 1.84
N LYS A 865 13.41 49.65 2.68
CA LYS A 865 14.75 49.37 3.19
C LYS A 865 14.84 49.58 4.69
N SER A 866 15.85 49.01 5.36
CA SER A 866 16.03 49.14 6.82
C SER A 866 16.49 50.54 7.27
N SER A 867 16.99 51.36 6.36
CA SER A 867 17.51 52.70 6.71
C SER A 867 16.41 53.75 6.77
N SER A 868 16.33 54.43 7.92
CA SER A 868 15.47 55.59 8.19
C SER A 868 15.97 56.89 7.55
N ARG A 869 17.09 56.82 6.82
CA ARG A 869 17.68 57.93 6.08
C ARG A 869 17.89 57.58 4.61
N MET A 870 17.75 58.57 3.74
CA MET A 870 18.10 58.40 2.33
C MET A 870 18.59 59.71 1.73
N ASN A 871 19.51 59.58 0.78
CA ASN A 871 19.92 60.69 -0.06
C ASN A 871 19.35 60.49 -1.47
N TYR A 872 18.89 61.56 -2.09
CA TYR A 872 18.35 61.57 -3.44
C TYR A 872 19.10 62.59 -4.28
N LYS A 873 19.67 62.14 -5.40
CA LYS A 873 20.39 63.01 -6.33
C LYS A 873 19.40 63.67 -7.29
N MET A 874 19.23 64.97 -7.17
CA MET A 874 18.35 65.77 -8.03
C MET A 874 18.93 65.87 -9.44
N LYS A 875 18.08 65.69 -10.44
CA LYS A 875 18.46 65.82 -11.86
C LYS A 875 18.02 67.14 -12.49
N ILE A 876 16.97 67.76 -11.94
CA ILE A 876 16.31 68.94 -12.50
C ILE A 876 15.86 69.85 -11.34
N PRO A 877 15.95 71.19 -11.45
CA PRO A 877 15.45 72.10 -10.44
C PRO A 877 13.94 71.96 -10.24
N GLY A 878 13.43 72.35 -9.07
CA GLY A 878 12.00 72.35 -8.78
C GLY A 878 11.67 72.22 -7.31
N LYS A 879 10.37 72.18 -7.00
CA LYS A 879 9.87 72.03 -5.62
C LYS A 879 9.77 70.56 -5.25
N TYR A 880 10.62 70.10 -4.33
CA TYR A 880 10.68 68.70 -3.90
C TYR A 880 9.96 68.45 -2.58
N MET A 881 9.27 67.32 -2.47
CA MET A 881 8.64 66.80 -1.25
C MET A 881 8.78 65.28 -1.26
N VAL A 882 8.98 64.65 -0.10
CA VAL A 882 9.04 63.18 -0.01
C VAL A 882 7.95 62.65 0.91
N LYS A 883 7.20 61.67 0.42
CA LYS A 883 6.29 60.87 1.26
C LYS A 883 7.04 59.65 1.76
N VAL A 884 7.19 59.54 3.07
CA VAL A 884 7.85 58.41 3.72
C VAL A 884 6.80 57.44 4.21
N PHE A 885 6.96 56.16 3.88
CA PHE A 885 6.16 55.06 4.40
C PHE A 885 7.00 54.25 5.37
N VAL A 886 6.47 53.96 6.54
CA VAL A 886 7.10 53.08 7.53
C VAL A 886 6.23 51.84 7.66
N ARG A 887 6.84 50.66 7.49
CA ARG A 887 6.19 49.38 7.75
C ARG A 887 6.90 48.62 8.86
N ASP A 888 6.15 47.94 9.72
CA ASP A 888 6.72 47.09 10.76
C ASP A 888 6.90 45.63 10.30
N TYR A 889 7.38 44.77 11.21
CA TYR A 889 7.48 43.32 11.02
C TYR A 889 6.16 42.66 10.57
N TYR A 890 5.03 43.20 11.04
CA TYR A 890 3.68 42.73 10.76
C TYR A 890 3.10 43.31 9.46
N LYS A 891 3.89 44.10 8.72
CA LYS A 891 3.53 44.80 7.47
C LYS A 891 2.43 45.86 7.64
N GLN A 892 2.18 46.34 8.85
CA GLN A 892 1.36 47.55 9.04
C GLN A 892 2.10 48.74 8.47
N VAL A 893 1.43 49.57 7.66
CA VAL A 893 2.06 50.71 6.97
C VAL A 893 1.44 52.02 7.44
N ILE A 894 2.28 52.92 7.94
CA ILE A 894 1.92 54.32 8.17
C ILE A 894 2.74 55.22 7.25
N SER A 895 2.28 56.45 7.01
CA SER A 895 3.00 57.38 6.14
C SER A 895 2.92 58.83 6.60
N SER A 896 3.96 59.60 6.30
CA SER A 896 3.99 61.04 6.54
C SER A 896 4.74 61.76 5.40
N ASN A 897 4.39 63.02 5.16
CA ASN A 897 5.01 63.85 4.13
C ASN A 897 6.02 64.81 4.77
N THR A 898 7.17 64.99 4.14
CA THR A 898 8.07 66.09 4.48
C THR A 898 7.44 67.44 4.10
N LYS A 899 8.01 68.54 4.60
CA LYS A 899 7.77 69.87 3.99
C LYS A 899 8.29 69.87 2.54
N SER A 900 7.80 70.81 1.72
CA SER A 900 8.37 71.03 0.39
C SER A 900 9.55 72.00 0.46
N ILE A 901 10.61 71.73 -0.29
CA ILE A 901 11.78 72.60 -0.44
C ILE A 901 11.97 72.98 -1.92
N ASP A 902 12.23 74.25 -2.19
CA ASP A 902 12.52 74.74 -3.54
C ASP A 902 14.01 74.60 -3.82
N CYS A 903 14.36 73.71 -4.75
CA CYS A 903 15.74 73.41 -5.08
C CYS A 903 16.12 74.03 -6.42
N ARG A 904 17.19 74.82 -6.42
CA ARG A 904 17.84 75.37 -7.61
C ARG A 904 19.14 74.61 -7.85
N LEU A 905 19.42 74.25 -9.10
CA LEU A 905 20.75 73.83 -9.53
C LEU A 905 21.41 75.10 -10.07
N ASN A 906 22.56 75.51 -9.52
CA ASN A 906 23.36 76.58 -10.11
C ASN A 906 24.33 75.97 -11.13
#